data_AF-A0A9D3RW87-F1
#
_entry.id   AF-A0A9D3RW87-F1
#
_cell.length_a   1.000
_cell.length_b   1.000
_cell.length_c   1.000
_cell.angle_alpha   90.00
_cell.angle_beta   90.00
_cell.angle_gamma   90.00
#
_symmetry.space_group_name_H-M   'P 1'
#
loop_
_entity.id
_entity.type
_entity.pdbx_description
1 polymer ?
#
loop_
_entity_poly.entity_id
_entity_poly.type
_entity_poly.pdbx_seq_one_letter_code
_entity_poly.pdbx_strand_id
1 'polypeptide(L)'
;MTSHVTNTEETDEILPDLQSDKSNTFTIEPRFCGLQKDTAMCLLRSLNEKQLQLFYKTRQWCLQKLNNENPDPFYVFITGGAGTGKSHLIKAINYEASRILSQLSENPDDTHVLLTAPTGVAAYNIDAATIHNCFSIGIDVSLPYQPLAEENINTLRAKLNKLQILIIDEISMVDHKLLTYIHGRLRQIKQTGDYSSFGKVSIIAVGDLYQLPPVKGKPLYTQPSGVNLWQNHFAVTELTEILRQKNKHFAQLLNRLRTHKKKQPLQHQDINMLKNCETGEGEFSEDLHIYAKNQLVDTHNFQMLDKICPHTTSIEAQDFDRDAKTGRLKRKMTHHLKVYNTCLVNTLHLGIHAHVMLLKNIEVSDGLANGVFGTVSDICYKDDDTFPSRIYVTFDNEKVGKMARNKKPSSKAGLEKATPIEPEEDRITNSGGVRRQFALKLAWACTVHKVQGLTVEKAVVSLKKMFSSGQAYVALSRVTSLEGLIIEDFKATAIYANDTIHTSIQNMPAFIEPPLQSFNTTYRIFLHNVQGLSAHIKDIRCDHRYFAADVICVTETWLKQEHSTQDTHLNNFSFHSKPRCLACDDTEHIFMDLKKQQHGGVGVYFKNDADCNIRHLPCLNIESLTFNIKSLEANVAILYRPPSYSLVTFRTKLLHLIHHLDTFLGTKIIMGDFNENLFITQSVQDFMQQHGYTQLVKQATTEKATLIDHIYVKDNTAHKIDIQIMQTYFSFHNCIVIDVFQ
;
A
#
# COMPACT_ATOMS: atom_id res chain seq x y z
N MET A 1 -64.29 -1.75 -2.83
CA MET A 1 -64.25 -1.92 -4.28
C MET A 1 -62.81 -1.78 -4.74
N THR A 2 -62.16 -2.93 -4.92
CA THR A 2 -61.21 -3.27 -5.98
C THR A 2 -60.53 -2.14 -6.77
N SER A 3 -59.19 -2.07 -6.69
CA SER A 3 -58.36 -2.31 -7.88
C SER A 3 -56.94 -2.73 -7.47
N HIS A 4 -56.57 -3.94 -7.91
CA HIS A 4 -55.21 -4.45 -7.92
C HIS A 4 -54.42 -3.72 -9.01
N VAL A 5 -53.20 -3.27 -8.70
CA VAL A 5 -52.13 -3.10 -9.69
C VAL A 5 -50.90 -3.78 -9.14
N THR A 6 -50.61 -4.95 -9.71
CA THR A 6 -49.35 -5.67 -9.61
C THR A 6 -48.30 -4.95 -10.46
N ASN A 7 -47.31 -4.32 -9.84
CA ASN A 7 -46.03 -4.02 -10.48
C ASN A 7 -44.94 -4.81 -9.76
N THR A 8 -44.63 -5.98 -10.32
CA THR A 8 -43.33 -6.63 -10.15
C THR A 8 -42.35 -5.89 -11.05
N GLU A 9 -41.71 -4.86 -10.52
CA GLU A 9 -40.50 -4.30 -11.12
C GLU A 9 -39.32 -5.15 -10.62
N GLU A 10 -38.80 -5.99 -11.51
CA GLU A 10 -37.49 -6.61 -11.36
C GLU A 10 -36.46 -5.49 -11.15
N THR A 11 -35.76 -5.54 -10.03
CA THR A 11 -34.64 -4.67 -9.75
C THR A 11 -33.52 -4.99 -10.73
N ASP A 12 -33.38 -4.20 -11.79
CA ASP A 12 -32.21 -4.21 -12.66
C ASP A 12 -30.96 -3.83 -11.84
N GLU A 13 -30.25 -4.85 -11.34
CA GLU A 13 -28.91 -4.66 -10.79
C GLU A 13 -27.98 -4.15 -11.89
N ILE A 14 -27.32 -3.02 -11.62
CA ILE A 14 -26.35 -2.40 -12.51
C ILE A 14 -25.12 -3.31 -12.62
N LEU A 15 -25.15 -4.28 -13.54
CA LEU A 15 -24.00 -4.99 -14.06
C LEU A 15 -23.32 -4.08 -15.10
N PRO A 16 -22.00 -3.84 -15.04
CA PRO A 16 -21.30 -3.07 -16.08
C PRO A 16 -21.51 -3.65 -17.48
N ASP A 17 -21.75 -4.96 -17.57
CA ASP A 17 -21.83 -5.73 -18.82
C ASP A 17 -23.23 -5.71 -19.47
N LEU A 18 -24.23 -5.06 -18.85
CA LEU A 18 -25.58 -4.88 -19.42
C LEU A 18 -25.76 -3.60 -20.24
N GLN A 19 -24.74 -2.73 -20.33
CA GLN A 19 -24.86 -1.49 -21.10
C GLN A 19 -24.65 -1.74 -22.60
N SER A 20 -25.74 -1.96 -23.33
CA SER A 20 -25.77 -1.80 -24.78
C SER A 20 -25.39 -0.36 -25.15
N ASP A 21 -24.32 -0.21 -25.93
CA ASP A 21 -23.68 1.05 -26.32
C ASP A 21 -24.62 2.26 -26.56
N LYS A 22 -24.26 3.39 -25.94
CA LYS A 22 -24.38 4.72 -26.56
C LYS A 22 -23.11 5.52 -26.30
N SER A 23 -22.28 5.64 -27.34
CA SER A 23 -21.35 6.73 -27.64
C SER A 23 -20.77 7.55 -26.48
N ASN A 24 -19.45 7.49 -26.30
CA ASN A 24 -18.63 8.46 -25.56
C ASN A 24 -19.09 8.76 -24.13
N THR A 25 -19.31 7.75 -23.30
CA THR A 25 -19.28 7.92 -21.86
C THR A 25 -17.84 8.13 -21.41
N PHE A 26 -17.44 9.39 -21.23
CA PHE A 26 -16.29 9.71 -20.39
C PHE A 26 -16.59 9.18 -18.99
N THR A 27 -16.09 7.99 -18.66
CA THR A 27 -16.12 7.46 -17.30
C THR A 27 -15.21 8.36 -16.48
N ILE A 28 -15.82 9.27 -15.72
CA ILE A 28 -15.10 10.06 -14.71
C ILE A 28 -14.65 9.05 -13.65
N GLU A 29 -13.44 8.50 -13.78
CA GLU A 29 -12.84 7.66 -12.75
C GLU A 29 -12.68 8.52 -11.48
N PRO A 30 -13.34 8.18 -10.36
CA PRO A 30 -13.17 8.95 -9.15
C PRO A 30 -11.71 8.84 -8.69
N ARG A 31 -11.12 9.96 -8.29
CA ARG A 31 -9.75 9.99 -7.74
C ARG A 31 -9.77 9.47 -6.30
N PHE A 32 -9.81 8.16 -6.11
CA PHE A 32 -9.97 7.54 -4.79
C PHE A 32 -8.77 7.71 -3.85
N CYS A 33 -7.57 8.00 -4.36
CA CYS A 33 -6.34 8.06 -3.55
C CYS A 33 -5.27 9.06 -4.08
N GLY A 34 -5.64 9.96 -5.00
CA GLY A 34 -4.67 10.88 -5.65
C GLY A 34 -3.64 10.20 -6.58
N LEU A 35 -3.50 8.87 -6.54
CA LEU A 35 -2.67 8.09 -7.46
C LEU A 35 -3.39 7.87 -8.80
N GLN A 36 -2.69 8.05 -9.91
CA GLN A 36 -3.19 7.71 -11.25
C GLN A 36 -3.19 6.19 -11.46
N LYS A 37 -4.19 5.68 -12.19
CA LYS A 37 -4.38 4.25 -12.48
C LYS A 37 -3.13 3.59 -13.06
N ASP A 38 -2.47 4.20 -14.06
CA ASP A 38 -1.27 3.63 -14.67
C ASP A 38 -0.10 3.48 -13.69
N THR A 39 0.05 4.46 -12.79
CA THR A 39 1.07 4.42 -11.73
C THR A 39 0.73 3.32 -10.73
N ALA A 40 -0.54 3.16 -10.38
CA ALA A 40 -1.00 2.10 -9.50
C ALA A 40 -0.80 0.71 -10.12
N MET A 41 -1.07 0.53 -11.43
CA MET A 41 -0.83 -0.75 -12.11
C MET A 41 0.66 -1.11 -12.13
N CYS A 42 1.56 -0.14 -12.35
CA CYS A 42 3.00 -0.38 -12.24
C CYS A 42 3.42 -0.77 -10.81
N LEU A 43 2.78 -0.17 -9.81
CA LEU A 43 2.98 -0.50 -8.39
C LEU A 43 2.55 -1.94 -8.09
N LEU A 44 1.39 -2.37 -8.58
CA LEU A 44 0.85 -3.71 -8.38
C LEU A 44 1.69 -4.79 -9.08
N ARG A 45 2.14 -4.52 -10.32
CA ARG A 45 3.01 -5.42 -11.10
C ARG A 45 4.39 -5.67 -10.49
N SER A 46 4.84 -4.82 -9.59
CA SER A 46 6.17 -4.89 -8.96
C SER A 46 6.14 -5.53 -7.56
N LEU A 47 4.98 -5.99 -7.10
CA LEU A 47 4.88 -6.75 -5.85
C LEU A 47 5.50 -8.14 -6.01
N ASN A 48 6.28 -8.56 -5.01
CA ASN A 48 6.77 -9.94 -4.96
C ASN A 48 5.72 -10.91 -4.42
N GLU A 49 5.99 -12.21 -4.46
CA GLU A 49 5.05 -13.26 -4.04
C GLU A 49 4.47 -13.05 -2.64
N LYS A 50 5.33 -12.75 -1.64
CA LYS A 50 4.87 -12.58 -0.25
C LYS A 50 4.06 -11.30 -0.05
N GLN A 51 4.44 -10.23 -0.74
CA GLN A 51 3.68 -8.97 -0.80
C GLN A 51 2.32 -9.18 -1.48
N LEU A 52 2.30 -9.97 -2.56
CA LEU A 52 1.11 -10.29 -3.33
C LEU A 52 0.12 -11.15 -2.54
N GLN A 53 0.62 -12.13 -1.77
CA GLN A 53 -0.20 -12.93 -0.84
C GLN A 53 -0.91 -12.03 0.20
N LEU A 54 -0.18 -11.08 0.79
CA LEU A 54 -0.77 -10.14 1.73
C LEU A 54 -1.80 -9.23 1.05
N PHE A 55 -1.44 -8.70 -0.12
CA PHE A 55 -2.31 -7.86 -0.92
C PHE A 55 -3.64 -8.56 -1.24
N TYR A 56 -3.61 -9.80 -1.72
CA TYR A 56 -4.83 -10.56 -2.03
C TYR A 56 -5.63 -10.93 -0.79
N LYS A 57 -5.00 -11.25 0.34
CA LYS A 57 -5.72 -11.50 1.59
C LYS A 57 -6.49 -10.26 2.07
N THR A 58 -5.88 -9.07 1.96
CA THR A 58 -6.57 -7.81 2.25
C THR A 58 -7.67 -7.50 1.23
N ARG A 59 -7.39 -7.70 -0.07
CA ARG A 59 -8.39 -7.51 -1.14
C ARG A 59 -9.61 -8.40 -0.95
N GLN A 60 -9.40 -9.68 -0.62
CA GLN A 60 -10.48 -10.62 -0.34
C GLN A 60 -11.37 -10.11 0.80
N TRP A 61 -10.79 -9.65 1.91
CA TRP A 61 -11.56 -9.06 3.00
C TRP A 61 -12.39 -7.84 2.55
N CYS A 62 -11.82 -6.98 1.71
CA CYS A 62 -12.54 -5.83 1.14
C CYS A 62 -13.73 -6.26 0.27
N LEU A 63 -13.56 -7.27 -0.58
CA LEU A 63 -14.64 -7.82 -1.41
C LEU A 63 -15.74 -8.45 -0.56
N GLN A 64 -15.39 -9.21 0.48
CA GLN A 64 -16.36 -9.77 1.42
C GLN A 64 -17.17 -8.66 2.13
N LYS A 65 -16.52 -7.54 2.49
CA LYS A 65 -17.23 -6.36 3.01
C LYS A 65 -18.16 -5.74 1.96
N LEU A 66 -17.72 -5.61 0.71
CA LEU A 66 -18.53 -5.09 -0.39
C LEU A 66 -19.78 -5.95 -0.62
N ASN A 67 -19.63 -7.27 -0.54
CA ASN A 67 -20.71 -8.24 -0.74
C ASN A 67 -21.56 -8.49 0.53
N ASN A 68 -21.50 -7.60 1.52
CA ASN A 68 -22.29 -7.65 2.77
C ASN A 68 -22.07 -8.91 3.64
N GLU A 69 -20.98 -9.66 3.44
CA GLU A 69 -20.64 -10.85 4.26
C GLU A 69 -20.18 -10.48 5.68
N ASN A 70 -19.90 -9.20 5.92
CA ASN A 70 -19.48 -8.66 7.22
C ASN A 70 -18.33 -9.45 7.90
N PRO A 71 -17.18 -9.66 7.22
CA PRO A 71 -16.07 -10.40 7.82
C PRO A 71 -15.54 -9.72 9.09
N ASP A 72 -14.98 -10.55 9.98
CA ASP A 72 -14.31 -10.09 11.19
C ASP A 72 -13.12 -9.17 10.86
N PRO A 73 -12.85 -8.14 11.67
CA PRO A 73 -11.71 -7.26 11.45
C PRO A 73 -10.40 -8.04 11.62
N PHE A 74 -9.41 -7.70 10.79
CA PHE A 74 -8.07 -8.29 10.89
C PHE A 74 -7.06 -7.29 11.46
N TYR A 75 -6.09 -7.80 12.20
CA TYR A 75 -5.00 -7.01 12.76
C TYR A 75 -3.67 -7.65 12.33
N VAL A 76 -2.95 -6.97 11.44
CA VAL A 76 -1.70 -7.49 10.89
C VAL A 76 -0.54 -6.54 11.15
N PHE A 77 0.58 -7.10 11.58
CA PHE A 77 1.87 -6.46 11.68
C PHE A 77 2.77 -6.90 10.52
N ILE A 78 3.06 -5.97 9.61
CA ILE A 78 3.98 -6.17 8.50
C ILE A 78 5.36 -5.65 8.92
N THR A 79 6.32 -6.56 9.00
CA THR A 79 7.71 -6.21 9.31
C THR A 79 8.67 -6.62 8.21
N GLY A 80 9.90 -6.14 8.28
CA GLY A 80 10.94 -6.46 7.32
C GLY A 80 12.10 -5.48 7.44
N GLY A 81 13.28 -5.93 7.00
CA GLY A 81 14.50 -5.14 7.09
C GLY A 81 14.57 -3.95 6.13
N ALA A 82 15.77 -3.41 5.97
CA ALA A 82 16.01 -2.29 5.08
C ALA A 82 15.77 -2.69 3.62
N GLY A 83 14.98 -1.90 2.88
CA GLY A 83 14.79 -2.09 1.45
C GLY A 83 13.82 -3.21 1.03
N THR A 84 13.02 -3.76 1.94
CA THR A 84 12.06 -4.84 1.65
C THR A 84 10.72 -4.38 1.03
N GLY A 85 10.60 -3.09 0.67
CA GLY A 85 9.41 -2.57 -0.01
C GLY A 85 8.17 -2.36 0.86
N LYS A 86 8.29 -2.24 2.19
CA LYS A 86 7.14 -2.00 3.10
C LYS A 86 6.24 -0.84 2.66
N SER A 87 6.82 0.35 2.43
CA SER A 87 6.05 1.53 2.00
C SER A 87 5.50 1.41 0.57
N HIS A 88 6.04 0.50 -0.24
CA HIS A 88 5.52 0.19 -1.58
C HIS A 88 4.25 -0.66 -1.46
N LEU A 89 4.28 -1.69 -0.62
CA LEU A 89 3.13 -2.55 -0.32
C LEU A 89 1.95 -1.79 0.27
N ILE A 90 2.18 -0.88 1.23
CA ILE A 90 1.06 -0.11 1.83
C ILE A 90 0.39 0.80 0.81
N LYS A 91 1.13 1.36 -0.16
CA LYS A 91 0.57 2.19 -1.22
C LYS A 91 -0.33 1.35 -2.15
N ALA A 92 0.09 0.12 -2.44
CA ALA A 92 -0.70 -0.82 -3.25
C ALA A 92 -1.99 -1.24 -2.55
N ILE A 93 -1.90 -1.61 -1.27
CA ILE A 93 -3.07 -1.97 -0.45
C ILE A 93 -4.01 -0.77 -0.31
N ASN A 94 -3.48 0.42 -0.01
CA ASN A 94 -4.29 1.63 0.15
C ASN A 94 -5.08 1.98 -1.12
N TYR A 95 -4.43 1.91 -2.28
CA TYR A 95 -5.08 2.13 -3.57
C TYR A 95 -6.24 1.15 -3.81
N GLU A 96 -5.98 -0.16 -3.72
CA GLU A 96 -6.98 -1.18 -4.05
C GLU A 96 -8.11 -1.23 -3.02
N ALA A 97 -7.79 -1.16 -1.72
CA ALA A 97 -8.81 -1.13 -0.68
C ALA A 97 -9.70 0.10 -0.79
N SER A 98 -9.13 1.28 -1.13
CA SER A 98 -9.92 2.49 -1.35
C SER A 98 -10.84 2.35 -2.57
N ARG A 99 -10.36 1.77 -3.68
CA ARG A 99 -11.16 1.51 -4.90
C ARG A 99 -12.37 0.59 -4.63
N ILE A 100 -12.17 -0.47 -3.86
CA ILE A 100 -13.23 -1.45 -3.56
C ILE A 100 -14.21 -0.87 -2.55
N LEU A 101 -13.71 -0.36 -1.42
CA LEU A 101 -14.57 0.06 -0.31
C LEU A 101 -15.31 1.37 -0.58
N SER A 102 -14.82 2.24 -1.46
CA SER A 102 -15.55 3.46 -1.86
C SER A 102 -16.91 3.16 -2.48
N GLN A 103 -17.12 1.96 -3.03
CA GLN A 103 -18.40 1.54 -3.58
C GLN A 103 -19.47 1.31 -2.51
N LEU A 104 -19.09 1.26 -1.22
CA LEU A 104 -20.02 1.14 -0.09
C LEU A 104 -20.70 2.48 0.29
N SER A 105 -20.25 3.60 -0.27
CA SER A 105 -20.72 4.94 0.11
C SER A 105 -21.16 5.74 -1.10
N GLU A 106 -22.27 6.47 -0.94
CA GLU A 106 -22.74 7.44 -1.93
C GLU A 106 -21.90 8.74 -1.93
N ASN A 107 -21.31 9.08 -0.78
CA ASN A 107 -20.49 10.29 -0.63
C ASN A 107 -19.03 10.01 -0.98
N PRO A 108 -18.44 10.72 -1.95
CA PRO A 108 -17.03 10.53 -2.34
C PRO A 108 -16.04 10.96 -1.25
N ASP A 109 -16.48 11.77 -0.28
CA ASP A 109 -15.65 12.25 0.83
C ASP A 109 -15.57 11.26 2.01
N ASP A 110 -16.33 10.17 1.98
CA ASP A 110 -16.32 9.15 3.03
C ASP A 110 -14.97 8.43 3.09
N THR A 111 -14.32 8.48 4.26
CA THR A 111 -13.01 7.83 4.46
C THR A 111 -13.19 6.38 4.90
N HIS A 112 -12.94 5.43 3.99
CA HIS A 112 -12.95 3.98 4.29
C HIS A 112 -11.59 3.43 4.69
N VAL A 113 -10.52 3.98 4.13
CA VAL A 113 -9.14 3.61 4.43
C VAL A 113 -8.39 4.86 4.90
N LEU A 114 -7.75 4.78 6.06
CA LEU A 114 -6.97 5.88 6.61
C LEU A 114 -5.51 5.46 6.78
N LEU A 115 -4.62 6.15 6.08
CA LEU A 115 -3.18 5.99 6.23
C LEU A 115 -2.63 7.00 7.24
N THR A 116 -1.79 6.54 8.16
CA THR A 116 -1.20 7.37 9.23
C THR A 116 0.24 7.00 9.51
N ALA A 117 0.98 7.93 10.12
CA ALA A 117 2.30 7.68 10.69
C ALA A 117 2.51 8.50 11.98
N PRO A 118 3.40 8.10 12.90
CA PRO A 118 3.62 8.81 14.15
C PRO A 118 4.34 10.16 13.98
N THR A 119 5.19 10.31 12.95
CA THR A 119 5.98 11.53 12.69
C THR A 119 5.54 12.26 11.44
N GLY A 120 5.77 13.57 11.38
CA GLY A 120 5.36 14.40 10.24
C GLY A 120 6.07 14.03 8.94
N VAL A 121 7.38 13.77 8.99
CA VAL A 121 8.15 13.34 7.81
C VAL A 121 7.71 11.97 7.31
N ALA A 122 7.49 11.00 8.21
CA ALA A 122 7.00 9.68 7.80
C ALA A 122 5.60 9.78 7.16
N ALA A 123 4.72 10.62 7.74
CA ALA A 123 3.38 10.86 7.20
C ALA A 123 3.46 11.49 5.80
N TYR A 124 4.29 12.52 5.60
CA TYR A 124 4.46 13.15 4.30
C TYR A 124 5.01 12.19 3.22
N ASN A 125 5.97 11.31 3.58
CA ASN A 125 6.57 10.36 2.64
C ASN A 125 5.58 9.35 2.02
N ILE A 126 4.48 9.10 2.73
CA ILE A 126 3.43 8.18 2.31
C ILE A 126 2.12 8.91 1.98
N ASP A 127 2.17 10.24 1.82
CA ASP A 127 1.00 11.10 1.51
C ASP A 127 -0.13 10.97 2.55
N ALA A 128 0.24 10.89 3.82
CA ALA A 128 -0.65 10.68 4.96
C ALA A 128 -0.60 11.82 6.00
N ALA A 129 -1.47 11.72 6.99
CA ALA A 129 -1.48 12.61 8.16
C ALA A 129 -0.95 11.88 9.42
N THR A 130 -0.53 12.65 10.41
CA THR A 130 0.01 12.08 11.65
C THR A 130 -1.09 11.47 12.53
N ILE A 131 -0.77 10.40 13.27
CA ILE A 131 -1.71 9.74 14.21
C ILE A 131 -2.34 10.77 15.16
N HIS A 132 -1.50 11.65 15.72
CA HIS A 132 -1.93 12.70 16.64
C HIS A 132 -2.98 13.64 16.04
N ASN A 133 -2.79 14.05 14.78
CA ASN A 133 -3.72 14.94 14.09
C ASN A 133 -5.00 14.20 13.69
N CYS A 134 -4.87 13.00 13.11
CA CYS A 134 -6.01 12.21 12.63
C CYS A 134 -7.00 11.85 13.74
N PHE A 135 -6.48 11.55 14.93
CA PHE A 135 -7.29 11.09 16.04
C PHE A 135 -7.47 12.14 17.13
N SER A 136 -6.95 13.36 16.99
CA SER A 136 -6.95 14.40 18.03
C SER A 136 -6.40 13.86 19.37
N ILE A 137 -5.22 13.25 19.31
CA ILE A 137 -4.51 12.69 20.47
C ILE A 137 -3.37 13.64 20.83
N GLY A 138 -3.36 14.15 22.07
CA GLY A 138 -2.27 14.99 22.58
C GLY A 138 -0.93 14.26 22.60
N ILE A 139 0.18 15.01 22.61
CA ILE A 139 1.54 14.43 22.62
C ILE A 139 1.81 13.72 23.96
N ASP A 140 1.42 14.35 25.08
CA ASP A 140 1.63 13.83 26.44
C ASP A 140 0.32 13.34 27.06
N VAL A 141 -0.26 12.30 26.46
CA VAL A 141 -1.42 11.65 27.05
C VAL A 141 -1.04 10.80 28.28
N SER A 142 -1.97 10.64 29.22
CA SER A 142 -1.84 9.77 30.39
C SER A 142 -2.88 8.64 30.36
N LEU A 143 -2.60 7.53 31.04
CA LEU A 143 -3.61 6.50 31.30
C LEU A 143 -4.25 6.77 32.68
N PRO A 144 -5.53 6.40 32.90
CA PRO A 144 -6.45 5.72 31.96
C PRO A 144 -6.88 6.60 30.78
N TYR A 145 -7.45 5.98 29.73
CA TYR A 145 -7.92 6.68 28.53
C TYR A 145 -8.87 7.83 28.87
N GLN A 146 -8.64 9.00 28.27
CA GLN A 146 -9.49 10.18 28.41
C GLN A 146 -10.31 10.40 27.12
N PRO A 147 -11.65 10.34 27.19
CA PRO A 147 -12.51 10.57 26.03
C PRO A 147 -12.48 12.05 25.61
N LEU A 148 -12.71 12.31 24.32
CA LEU A 148 -12.97 13.68 23.86
C LEU A 148 -14.35 14.18 24.29
N ALA A 149 -14.46 15.49 24.41
CA ALA A 149 -15.73 16.21 24.47
C ALA A 149 -16.57 15.98 23.20
N GLU A 150 -17.89 16.09 23.33
CA GLU A 150 -18.87 15.75 22.28
C GLU A 150 -18.65 16.51 20.95
N GLU A 151 -18.32 17.79 21.01
CA GLU A 151 -18.07 18.62 19.83
C GLU A 151 -16.91 18.07 18.96
N ASN A 152 -15.77 17.81 19.60
CA ASN A 152 -14.57 17.32 18.93
C ASN A 152 -14.76 15.90 18.38
N ILE A 153 -15.45 15.03 19.13
CA ILE A 153 -15.72 13.67 18.66
C ILE A 153 -16.74 13.65 17.53
N ASN A 154 -17.74 14.54 17.53
CA ASN A 154 -18.72 14.61 16.44
C ASN A 154 -18.04 15.02 15.11
N THR A 155 -17.04 15.91 15.17
CA THR A 155 -16.20 16.24 14.01
C THR A 155 -15.44 15.01 13.50
N LEU A 156 -14.83 14.23 14.39
CA LEU A 156 -14.16 12.98 14.01
C LEU A 156 -15.12 11.91 13.50
N ARG A 157 -16.35 11.83 14.03
CA ARG A 157 -17.40 10.92 13.58
C ARG A 157 -17.83 11.25 12.17
N ALA A 158 -18.12 12.53 11.88
CA ALA A 158 -18.44 12.97 10.53
C ALA A 158 -17.37 12.53 9.52
N LYS A 159 -16.08 12.59 9.90
CA LYS A 159 -14.98 12.22 9.01
C LYS A 159 -14.70 10.71 8.94
N LEU A 160 -14.79 9.98 10.05
CA LEU A 160 -14.23 8.62 10.19
C LEU A 160 -15.26 7.55 10.55
N ASN A 161 -16.57 7.86 10.56
CA ASN A 161 -17.60 6.86 10.88
C ASN A 161 -17.58 5.66 9.91
N LYS A 162 -17.27 5.89 8.63
CA LYS A 162 -17.19 4.83 7.61
C LYS A 162 -15.86 4.09 7.56
N LEU A 163 -14.89 4.48 8.40
CA LEU A 163 -13.57 3.86 8.44
C LEU A 163 -13.66 2.35 8.66
N GLN A 164 -13.02 1.59 7.78
CA GLN A 164 -12.93 0.13 7.79
C GLN A 164 -11.50 -0.36 8.02
N ILE A 165 -10.50 0.33 7.45
CA ILE A 165 -9.08 -0.04 7.55
C ILE A 165 -8.24 1.16 8.01
N LEU A 166 -7.46 0.98 9.08
CA LEU A 166 -6.44 1.91 9.54
C LEU A 166 -5.04 1.34 9.24
N ILE A 167 -4.25 2.07 8.48
CA ILE A 167 -2.86 1.73 8.19
C ILE A 167 -1.96 2.66 9.02
N ILE A 168 -0.99 2.09 9.75
CA ILE A 168 -0.03 2.81 10.59
C ILE A 168 1.38 2.45 10.13
N ASP A 169 2.07 3.35 9.44
CA ASP A 169 3.50 3.19 9.11
C ASP A 169 4.38 3.63 10.29
N GLU A 170 5.62 3.16 10.31
CA GLU A 170 6.61 3.37 11.39
C GLU A 170 6.09 3.01 12.79
N ILE A 171 5.40 1.86 12.93
CA ILE A 171 4.86 1.36 14.20
C ILE A 171 5.93 1.21 15.31
N SER A 172 7.22 1.16 14.96
CA SER A 172 8.35 1.12 15.90
C SER A 172 8.36 2.30 16.88
N MET A 173 7.81 3.45 16.48
CA MET A 173 7.71 4.66 17.31
C MET A 173 6.39 4.77 18.09
N VAL A 174 5.47 3.81 17.92
CA VAL A 174 4.22 3.77 18.67
C VAL A 174 4.44 2.99 19.96
N ASP A 175 4.05 3.58 21.09
CA ASP A 175 4.11 2.92 22.40
C ASP A 175 2.76 2.31 22.79
N HIS A 176 2.76 1.50 23.85
CA HIS A 176 1.53 0.88 24.37
C HIS A 176 0.43 1.88 24.73
N LYS A 177 0.84 3.08 25.17
CA LYS A 177 -0.10 4.14 25.54
C LYS A 177 -0.83 4.68 24.32
N LEU A 178 -0.09 5.04 23.27
CA LEU A 178 -0.64 5.56 22.03
C LEU A 178 -1.54 4.52 21.35
N LEU A 179 -1.14 3.24 21.33
CA LEU A 179 -1.99 2.17 20.80
C LEU A 179 -3.30 2.01 21.58
N THR A 180 -3.25 2.14 22.91
CA THR A 180 -4.46 2.14 23.76
C THR A 180 -5.36 3.33 23.47
N TYR A 181 -4.78 4.51 23.23
CA TYR A 181 -5.54 5.69 22.82
C TYR A 181 -6.17 5.55 21.44
N ILE A 182 -5.48 4.95 20.47
CA ILE A 182 -6.05 4.62 19.15
C ILE A 182 -7.24 3.67 19.33
N HIS A 183 -7.09 2.60 20.11
CA HIS A 183 -8.18 1.67 20.42
C HIS A 183 -9.38 2.38 21.03
N GLY A 184 -9.17 3.18 22.08
CA GLY A 184 -10.25 3.93 22.75
C GLY A 184 -10.92 4.95 21.84
N ARG A 185 -10.14 5.64 20.99
CA ARG A 185 -10.66 6.65 20.07
C ARG A 185 -11.49 6.04 18.95
N LEU A 186 -11.04 4.93 18.36
CA LEU A 186 -11.81 4.20 17.35
C LEU A 186 -13.14 3.71 17.91
N ARG A 187 -13.16 3.15 19.13
CA ARG A 187 -14.41 2.76 19.80
C ARG A 187 -15.34 3.94 20.04
N GLN A 188 -14.80 5.10 20.42
CA GLN A 188 -15.59 6.33 20.62
C GLN A 188 -16.20 6.87 19.31
N ILE A 189 -15.44 6.79 18.21
CA ILE A 189 -15.87 7.18 16.86
C ILE A 189 -16.96 6.23 16.36
N LYS A 190 -16.71 4.92 16.41
CA LYS A 190 -17.60 3.85 15.90
C LYS A 190 -18.78 3.54 16.83
N GLN A 191 -18.84 4.19 18.00
CA GLN A 191 -19.90 4.03 19.01
C GLN A 191 -20.09 2.56 19.46
N THR A 192 -19.01 1.80 19.52
CA THR A 192 -19.05 0.37 19.87
C THR A 192 -19.05 0.17 21.39
N GLY A 193 -20.20 -0.22 21.95
CA GLY A 193 -20.38 -0.55 23.37
C GLY A 193 -20.01 -1.99 23.74
N ASP A 194 -19.83 -2.87 22.75
CA ASP A 194 -19.69 -4.33 22.88
C ASP A 194 -18.28 -4.83 23.24
N TYR A 195 -17.41 -3.96 23.78
CA TYR A 195 -15.98 -4.25 24.03
C TYR A 195 -15.17 -4.69 22.80
N SER A 196 -15.70 -4.53 21.59
CA SER A 196 -14.98 -4.90 20.37
C SER A 196 -13.64 -4.17 20.23
N SER A 197 -12.64 -4.92 19.77
CA SER A 197 -11.30 -4.40 19.57
C SER A 197 -11.28 -3.35 18.46
N PHE A 198 -10.68 -2.20 18.75
CA PHE A 198 -10.50 -1.10 17.81
C PHE A 198 -11.79 -0.66 17.09
N GLY A 199 -12.96 -0.83 17.73
CA GLY A 199 -14.25 -0.42 17.16
C GLY A 199 -14.62 -1.15 15.86
N LYS A 200 -14.19 -2.41 15.69
CA LYS A 200 -14.37 -3.23 14.48
C LYS A 200 -13.67 -2.70 13.23
N VAL A 201 -12.64 -1.86 13.41
CA VAL A 201 -11.76 -1.38 12.33
C VAL A 201 -10.57 -2.32 12.20
N SER A 202 -10.28 -2.78 10.99
CA SER A 202 -9.08 -3.58 10.70
C SER A 202 -7.82 -2.71 10.77
N ILE A 203 -6.71 -3.25 11.29
CA ILE A 203 -5.46 -2.51 11.44
C ILE A 203 -4.32 -3.18 10.69
N ILE A 204 -3.65 -2.40 9.84
CA ILE A 204 -2.40 -2.77 9.19
C ILE A 204 -1.28 -1.93 9.80
N ALA A 205 -0.55 -2.52 10.74
CA ALA A 205 0.62 -1.90 11.35
C ALA A 205 1.88 -2.27 10.56
N VAL A 206 2.67 -1.28 10.17
CA VAL A 206 3.86 -1.47 9.33
C VAL A 206 5.07 -0.83 9.98
N GLY A 207 6.20 -1.52 9.98
CA GLY A 207 7.46 -0.97 10.47
C GLY A 207 8.46 -2.04 10.87
N ASP A 208 9.57 -1.61 11.46
CA ASP A 208 10.64 -2.51 11.88
C ASP A 208 10.96 -2.28 13.36
N LEU A 209 10.52 -3.19 14.23
CA LEU A 209 10.72 -3.07 15.68
C LEU A 209 12.19 -3.13 16.10
N TYR A 210 13.09 -3.60 15.21
CA TYR A 210 14.55 -3.56 15.40
C TYR A 210 15.17 -2.17 15.19
N GLN A 211 14.39 -1.19 14.72
CA GLN A 211 14.79 0.21 14.72
C GLN A 211 14.69 0.81 16.13
N LEU A 212 14.69 2.14 16.23
CA LEU A 212 14.59 2.80 17.53
C LEU A 212 13.19 2.61 18.15
N PRO A 213 13.13 2.33 19.46
CA PRO A 213 11.88 2.31 20.22
C PRO A 213 11.27 3.72 20.37
N PRO A 214 10.00 3.82 20.81
CA PRO A 214 9.38 5.10 21.15
C PRO A 214 10.18 5.88 22.19
N VAL A 215 10.30 7.19 22.01
CA VAL A 215 11.00 8.09 22.94
C VAL A 215 10.16 8.26 24.21
N LYS A 216 10.73 7.94 25.38
CA LYS A 216 10.06 8.02 26.71
C LYS A 216 8.82 7.11 26.88
N GLY A 217 8.53 6.24 25.91
CA GLY A 217 7.40 5.30 25.93
C GLY A 217 7.82 3.86 26.18
N LYS A 218 6.86 3.00 26.52
CA LYS A 218 7.08 1.54 26.59
C LYS A 218 6.85 0.90 25.21
N PRO A 219 7.86 0.26 24.59
CA PRO A 219 7.72 -0.35 23.27
C PRO A 219 6.72 -1.50 23.24
N LEU A 220 6.08 -1.73 22.08
CA LEU A 220 5.02 -2.74 21.91
C LEU A 220 5.47 -4.19 22.13
N TYR A 221 6.76 -4.49 21.91
CA TYR A 221 7.35 -5.82 22.15
C TYR A 221 7.64 -6.10 23.64
N THR A 222 7.42 -5.13 24.53
CA THR A 222 7.55 -5.31 25.98
C THR A 222 6.19 -5.57 26.63
N GLN A 223 6.15 -6.15 27.83
CA GLN A 223 4.88 -6.32 28.54
C GLN A 223 4.38 -4.98 29.10
N PRO A 224 3.15 -4.56 28.78
CA PRO A 224 2.54 -3.39 29.39
C PRO A 224 2.10 -3.70 30.84
N SER A 225 1.74 -2.65 31.58
CA SER A 225 1.18 -2.79 32.93
C SER A 225 -0.30 -3.20 32.94
N GLY A 226 -0.92 -3.35 31.77
CA GLY A 226 -2.35 -3.69 31.59
C GLY A 226 -2.54 -4.67 30.44
N VAL A 227 -3.68 -4.59 29.74
CA VAL A 227 -3.97 -5.48 28.60
C VAL A 227 -3.00 -5.22 27.45
N ASN A 228 -2.39 -6.29 26.94
CA ASN A 228 -1.47 -6.24 25.81
C ASN A 228 -2.25 -6.33 24.48
N LEU A 229 -2.73 -5.18 23.98
CA LEU A 229 -3.46 -5.10 22.71
C LEU A 229 -2.62 -5.58 21.51
N TRP A 230 -1.30 -5.50 21.60
CA TRP A 230 -0.39 -5.87 20.52
C TRP A 230 -0.28 -7.40 20.40
N GLN A 231 0.18 -8.07 21.45
CA GLN A 231 0.38 -9.53 21.42
C GLN A 231 -0.94 -10.33 21.36
N ASN A 232 -2.03 -9.79 21.89
CA ASN A 232 -3.30 -10.52 21.95
C ASN A 232 -4.08 -10.50 20.63
N HIS A 233 -3.84 -9.52 19.75
CA HIS A 233 -4.67 -9.31 18.56
C HIS A 233 -3.90 -9.38 17.24
N PHE A 234 -2.62 -8.99 17.20
CA PHE A 234 -1.90 -8.87 15.93
C PHE A 234 -1.27 -10.18 15.48
N ALA A 235 -1.51 -10.53 14.22
CA ALA A 235 -0.76 -11.54 13.49
C ALA A 235 0.40 -10.89 12.71
N VAL A 236 1.48 -11.62 12.45
CA VAL A 236 2.69 -11.07 11.83
C VAL A 236 2.95 -11.61 10.42
N THR A 237 3.55 -10.78 9.58
CA THR A 237 4.15 -11.17 8.29
C THR A 237 5.48 -10.46 8.12
N GLU A 238 6.57 -11.22 7.99
CA GLU A 238 7.91 -10.67 7.74
C GLU A 238 8.28 -10.71 6.25
N LEU A 239 8.52 -9.54 5.65
CA LEU A 239 9.07 -9.37 4.31
C LEU A 239 10.59 -9.57 4.35
N THR A 240 11.08 -10.56 3.62
CA THR A 240 12.50 -10.98 3.63
C THR A 240 13.26 -10.57 2.37
N GLU A 241 12.57 -10.44 1.24
CA GLU A 241 13.18 -10.11 -0.04
C GLU A 241 13.52 -8.61 -0.13
N ILE A 242 14.72 -8.31 -0.61
CA ILE A 242 15.27 -6.96 -0.71
C ILE A 242 15.00 -6.44 -2.13
N LEU A 243 14.18 -5.40 -2.26
CA LEU A 243 13.73 -4.84 -3.54
C LEU A 243 14.42 -3.51 -3.91
N ARG A 244 14.89 -2.73 -2.91
CA ARG A 244 15.25 -1.30 -3.11
C ARG A 244 16.71 -1.03 -3.51
N GLN A 245 17.65 -1.92 -3.24
CA GLN A 245 19.06 -1.52 -3.16
C GLN A 245 19.88 -1.89 -4.39
N LYS A 246 20.59 -0.91 -4.97
CA LYS A 246 21.56 -1.09 -6.06
C LYS A 246 22.68 -2.08 -5.72
N ASN A 247 23.02 -2.22 -4.43
CA ASN A 247 24.06 -3.11 -3.93
C ASN A 247 23.47 -4.16 -2.96
N LYS A 248 23.27 -5.39 -3.45
CA LYS A 248 22.73 -6.50 -2.64
C LYS A 248 23.58 -6.84 -1.41
N HIS A 249 24.90 -6.65 -1.48
CA HIS A 249 25.80 -6.96 -0.36
C HIS A 249 25.61 -6.01 0.83
N PHE A 250 25.42 -4.71 0.56
CA PHE A 250 25.15 -3.73 1.62
C PHE A 250 23.80 -4.01 2.31
N ALA A 251 22.79 -4.38 1.54
CA ALA A 251 21.48 -4.75 2.06
C ALA A 251 21.54 -5.96 3.00
N GLN A 252 22.28 -6.99 2.58
CA GLN A 252 22.51 -8.19 3.37
C GLN A 252 23.28 -7.88 4.66
N LEU A 253 24.30 -7.01 4.59
CA LEU A 253 25.00 -6.51 5.77
C LEU A 253 24.02 -5.84 6.74
N LEU A 254 23.24 -4.86 6.29
CA LEU A 254 22.25 -4.17 7.13
C LEU A 254 21.24 -5.14 7.77
N ASN A 255 20.78 -6.15 7.03
CA ASN A 255 19.87 -7.16 7.57
C ASN A 255 20.53 -8.10 8.59
N ARG A 256 21.84 -8.36 8.50
CA ARG A 256 22.61 -9.05 9.56
C ARG A 256 22.77 -8.16 10.79
N LEU A 257 23.05 -6.87 10.61
CA LEU A 257 23.18 -5.92 11.72
C LEU A 257 21.84 -5.70 12.45
N ARG A 258 20.72 -5.72 11.71
CA ARG A 258 19.34 -5.58 12.21
C ARG A 258 19.03 -6.54 13.35
N THR A 259 19.47 -7.79 13.26
CA THR A 259 19.16 -8.86 14.22
C THR A 259 20.37 -9.31 15.04
N HIS A 260 21.48 -8.57 14.97
CA HIS A 260 22.73 -8.95 15.60
C HIS A 260 22.63 -8.95 17.14
N LYS A 261 22.95 -10.07 17.78
CA LYS A 261 22.87 -10.21 19.24
C LYS A 261 24.11 -9.60 19.92
N LYS A 262 23.90 -8.85 20.99
CA LYS A 262 24.97 -8.14 21.73
C LYS A 262 26.15 -9.02 22.18
N LYS A 263 25.89 -10.31 22.50
CA LYS A 263 26.91 -11.26 22.97
C LYS A 263 27.62 -12.02 21.84
N GLN A 264 27.15 -11.87 20.60
CA GLN A 264 27.71 -12.56 19.44
C GLN A 264 28.77 -11.68 18.78
N PRO A 265 29.91 -12.22 18.33
CA PRO A 265 30.84 -11.43 17.51
C PRO A 265 30.25 -11.16 16.12
N LEU A 266 30.53 -9.97 15.56
CA LEU A 266 30.23 -9.67 14.16
C LEU A 266 31.11 -10.52 13.24
N GLN A 267 30.62 -10.79 12.02
CA GLN A 267 31.40 -11.51 11.02
C GLN A 267 32.60 -10.66 10.58
N HIS A 268 33.75 -11.31 10.34
CA HIS A 268 34.97 -10.61 9.90
C HIS A 268 34.76 -9.82 8.60
N GLN A 269 33.98 -10.36 7.66
CA GLN A 269 33.63 -9.68 6.41
C GLN A 269 32.85 -8.39 6.66
N ASP A 270 31.87 -8.43 7.57
CA ASP A 270 31.04 -7.27 7.93
C ASP A 270 31.87 -6.17 8.61
N ILE A 271 32.77 -6.57 9.51
CA ILE A 271 33.70 -5.64 10.17
C ILE A 271 34.60 -4.98 9.13
N ASN A 272 35.17 -5.75 8.21
CA ASN A 272 36.04 -5.21 7.17
C ASN A 272 35.28 -4.24 6.25
N MET A 273 34.05 -4.57 5.84
CA MET A 273 33.21 -3.68 5.05
C MET A 273 32.96 -2.34 5.77
N LEU A 274 32.61 -2.38 7.06
CA LEU A 274 32.35 -1.16 7.84
C LEU A 274 33.63 -0.37 8.16
N LYS A 275 34.74 -1.05 8.44
CA LYS A 275 36.04 -0.38 8.66
C LYS A 275 36.57 0.29 7.41
N ASN A 276 36.31 -0.26 6.23
CA ASN A 276 36.67 0.39 4.97
C ASN A 276 35.91 1.71 4.75
N CYS A 277 34.77 1.92 5.43
CA CYS A 277 34.06 3.19 5.45
C CYS A 277 34.65 4.21 6.45
N GLU A 278 35.58 3.81 7.31
CA GLU A 278 36.30 4.71 8.23
C GLU A 278 37.49 5.35 7.49
N THR A 279 37.19 6.23 6.53
CA THR A 279 38.18 6.83 5.62
C THR A 279 38.99 7.96 6.26
N GLY A 280 38.52 8.50 7.39
CA GLY A 280 39.09 9.70 8.01
C GLY A 280 38.69 11.01 7.31
N GLU A 281 37.87 10.95 6.26
CA GLU A 281 37.42 12.13 5.50
C GLU A 281 36.18 12.80 6.11
N GLY A 282 35.59 12.22 7.16
CA GLY A 282 34.37 12.71 7.82
C GLY A 282 34.48 14.17 8.27
N GLU A 283 35.60 14.54 8.90
CA GLU A 283 35.85 15.91 9.40
C GLU A 283 35.86 16.99 8.30
N PHE A 284 36.13 16.60 7.06
CA PHE A 284 36.16 17.51 5.90
C PHE A 284 34.85 17.51 5.11
N SER A 285 33.95 16.56 5.37
CA SER A 285 32.68 16.47 4.66
C SER A 285 31.68 17.51 5.16
N GLU A 286 30.90 18.07 4.23
CA GLU A 286 29.74 18.92 4.52
C GLU A 286 28.42 18.11 4.55
N ASP A 287 28.50 16.79 4.31
CA ASP A 287 27.35 15.89 4.35
C ASP A 287 26.73 15.80 5.76
N LEU A 288 25.51 15.28 5.83
CA LEU A 288 24.79 15.12 7.10
C LEU A 288 25.57 14.23 8.07
N HIS A 289 25.93 14.80 9.23
CA HIS A 289 26.56 14.08 10.32
C HIS A 289 25.51 13.51 11.29
N ILE A 290 25.62 12.22 11.61
CA ILE A 290 24.67 11.49 12.44
C ILE A 290 25.36 11.08 13.75
N TYR A 291 24.88 11.62 14.86
CA TYR A 291 25.42 11.35 16.20
C TYR A 291 24.40 10.73 17.16
N ALA A 292 24.90 10.11 18.24
CA ALA A 292 24.06 9.56 19.30
C ALA A 292 23.39 10.63 20.19
N LYS A 293 24.09 11.72 20.50
CA LYS A 293 23.73 12.68 21.55
C LYS A 293 23.66 14.12 21.03
N ASN A 294 22.70 14.91 21.53
CA ASN A 294 22.52 16.32 21.16
C ASN A 294 23.76 17.18 21.39
N GLN A 295 24.53 16.93 22.46
CA GLN A 295 25.74 17.72 22.73
C GLN A 295 26.76 17.67 21.58
N LEU A 296 26.96 16.49 20.97
CA LEU A 296 27.87 16.34 19.83
C LEU A 296 27.31 17.02 18.58
N VAL A 297 26.00 16.87 18.37
CA VAL A 297 25.26 17.54 17.29
C VAL A 297 25.42 19.06 17.39
N ASP A 298 25.19 19.63 18.57
CA ASP A 298 25.25 21.07 18.77
C ASP A 298 26.67 21.59 18.57
N THR A 299 27.68 20.88 19.10
CA THR A 299 29.10 21.24 18.94
C THR A 299 29.49 21.30 17.46
N HIS A 300 29.18 20.25 16.69
CA HIS A 300 29.50 20.18 15.28
C HIS A 300 28.73 21.24 14.47
N ASN A 301 27.43 21.43 14.77
CA ASN A 301 26.63 22.44 14.09
C ASN A 301 27.16 23.86 14.30
N PHE A 302 27.65 24.21 15.49
CA PHE A 302 28.25 25.52 15.75
C PHE A 302 29.57 25.69 15.01
N GLN A 303 30.43 24.65 14.99
CA GLN A 303 31.66 24.68 14.21
C GLN A 303 31.40 24.90 12.71
N MET A 304 30.39 24.22 12.16
CA MET A 304 30.00 24.38 10.76
C MET A 304 29.36 25.74 10.48
N LEU A 305 28.59 26.29 11.44
CA LEU A 305 28.05 27.64 11.33
C LEU A 305 29.17 28.67 11.18
N ASP A 306 30.20 28.61 12.03
CA ASP A 306 31.33 29.54 12.01
C ASP A 306 32.19 29.37 10.75
N LYS A 307 32.26 28.16 10.20
CA LYS A 307 33.05 27.83 9.00
C LYS A 307 32.36 28.29 7.70
N ILE A 308 31.05 28.08 7.57
CA ILE A 308 30.31 28.27 6.32
C ILE A 308 29.67 29.65 6.24
N CYS A 309 29.18 30.18 7.36
CA CYS A 309 28.41 31.42 7.35
C CYS A 309 29.31 32.62 7.70
N PRO A 310 29.60 33.53 6.74
CA PRO A 310 30.49 34.68 6.99
C PRO A 310 29.89 35.69 7.98
N HIS A 311 28.55 35.76 8.05
CA HIS A 311 27.82 36.64 8.96
C HIS A 311 26.77 35.82 9.70
N THR A 312 26.96 35.66 11.01
CA THR A 312 26.03 34.96 11.89
C THR A 312 25.19 35.96 12.69
N THR A 313 23.93 35.61 12.88
CA THR A 313 22.94 36.39 13.62
C THR A 313 22.32 35.52 14.70
N SER A 314 22.16 36.07 15.90
CA SER A 314 21.50 35.42 17.03
C SER A 314 20.14 36.05 17.25
N ILE A 315 19.07 35.26 17.12
CA ILE A 315 17.69 35.71 17.27
C ILE A 315 17.17 35.22 18.62
N GLU A 316 16.97 36.15 19.56
CA GLU A 316 16.39 35.84 20.87
C GLU A 316 14.88 35.64 20.78
N ALA A 317 14.38 34.61 21.47
CA ALA A 317 12.94 34.33 21.52
C ALA A 317 12.17 35.43 22.26
N GLN A 318 10.92 35.64 21.88
CA GLN A 318 10.02 36.55 22.60
C GLN A 318 9.14 35.74 23.55
N ASP A 319 9.38 35.86 24.86
CA ASP A 319 8.55 35.24 25.89
C ASP A 319 7.44 36.20 26.36
N PHE A 320 6.25 35.69 26.60
CA PHE A 320 5.07 36.43 27.02
C PHE A 320 4.43 35.77 28.25
N ASP A 321 4.00 36.60 29.20
CA ASP A 321 3.20 36.18 30.35
C ASP A 321 1.73 36.56 30.13
N ARG A 322 0.81 35.72 30.61
CA ARG A 322 -0.61 36.05 30.61
C ARG A 322 -0.90 37.01 31.76
N ASP A 323 -1.37 38.20 31.44
CA ASP A 323 -1.81 39.18 32.43
C ASP A 323 -3.04 38.65 33.18
N ALA A 324 -2.92 38.50 34.49
CA ALA A 324 -3.98 37.97 35.35
C ALA A 324 -5.26 38.83 35.38
N LYS A 325 -5.17 40.13 35.05
CA LYS A 325 -6.30 41.06 35.08
C LYS A 325 -7.00 41.20 33.72
N THR A 326 -6.21 41.27 32.64
CA THR A 326 -6.73 41.54 31.30
C THR A 326 -6.82 40.30 30.42
N GLY A 327 -6.19 39.20 30.83
CA GLY A 327 -6.07 37.98 30.05
C GLY A 327 -5.17 38.10 28.81
N ARG A 328 -4.61 39.28 28.53
CA ARG A 328 -3.75 39.57 27.37
C ARG A 328 -2.32 39.11 27.63
N LEU A 329 -1.61 38.76 26.56
CA LEU A 329 -0.19 38.40 26.61
C LEU A 329 0.68 39.67 26.70
N LYS A 330 1.51 39.76 27.74
CA LYS A 330 2.48 40.85 27.93
C LYS A 330 3.90 40.33 27.76
N ARG A 331 4.69 40.99 26.91
CA ARG A 331 6.09 40.62 26.67
C ARG A 331 6.90 40.69 27.96
N LYS A 332 7.64 39.62 28.23
CA LYS A 332 8.57 39.50 29.33
C LYS A 332 9.94 40.00 28.91
N MET A 333 10.65 40.69 29.81
CA MET A 333 12.00 41.18 29.53
C MET A 333 13.07 40.10 29.67
N THR A 334 12.77 39.02 30.39
CA THR A 334 13.66 37.87 30.61
C THR A 334 12.98 36.59 30.20
N HIS A 335 13.76 35.53 29.96
CA HIS A 335 13.20 34.23 29.62
C HIS A 335 12.69 33.47 30.84
N HIS A 336 11.77 32.54 30.61
CA HIS A 336 11.33 31.63 31.66
C HIS A 336 12.44 30.63 32.04
N LEU A 337 12.74 30.53 33.33
CA LEU A 337 13.74 29.59 33.86
C LEU A 337 13.34 28.11 33.71
N LYS A 338 12.04 27.82 33.79
CA LYS A 338 11.47 26.49 33.63
C LYS A 338 10.48 26.50 32.49
N VAL A 339 10.83 25.80 31.43
CA VAL A 339 10.06 25.69 30.19
C VAL A 339 9.74 24.22 29.96
N TYR A 340 8.50 23.94 29.61
CA TYR A 340 8.03 22.60 29.31
C TYR A 340 7.36 22.58 27.93
N ASN A 341 7.36 21.41 27.28
CA ASN A 341 6.52 21.10 26.13
C ASN A 341 6.68 22.01 24.90
N THR A 342 7.88 22.55 24.65
CA THR A 342 8.18 23.31 23.44
C THR A 342 9.42 22.77 22.73
N CYS A 343 9.42 22.92 21.41
CA CYS A 343 10.58 22.71 20.55
C CYS A 343 11.28 24.03 20.19
N LEU A 344 10.72 25.17 20.60
CA LEU A 344 11.22 26.50 20.30
C LEU A 344 12.42 26.86 21.20
N VAL A 345 13.57 27.03 20.57
CA VAL A 345 14.82 27.36 21.25
C VAL A 345 14.80 28.76 21.86
N ASN A 346 15.60 28.98 22.90
CA ASN A 346 15.72 30.30 23.51
C ASN A 346 16.38 31.30 22.56
N THR A 347 17.54 30.89 22.03
CA THR A 347 18.36 31.69 21.14
C THR A 347 18.60 30.86 19.88
N LEU A 348 18.22 31.42 18.74
CA LEU A 348 18.38 30.77 17.44
C LEU A 348 19.55 31.42 16.71
N HIS A 349 20.66 30.68 16.58
CA HIS A 349 21.83 31.11 15.83
C HIS A 349 21.68 30.67 14.36
N LEU A 350 21.78 31.62 13.44
CA LEU A 350 21.64 31.40 12.00
C LEU A 350 22.62 32.27 11.22
N GLY A 351 22.81 31.94 9.95
CA GLY A 351 23.47 32.78 8.97
C GLY A 351 22.87 32.49 7.58
N ILE A 352 23.13 33.35 6.61
CA ILE A 352 22.85 33.01 5.21
C ILE A 352 23.72 31.79 4.86
N HIS A 353 23.15 30.81 4.17
CA HIS A 353 23.74 29.48 3.90
C HIS A 353 23.76 28.50 5.08
N ALA A 354 23.15 28.86 6.23
CA ALA A 354 23.03 27.90 7.31
C ALA A 354 22.12 26.74 6.94
N HIS A 355 22.58 25.51 7.13
CA HIS A 355 21.73 24.31 7.00
C HIS A 355 20.86 24.17 8.24
N VAL A 356 19.56 24.06 8.03
CA VAL A 356 18.54 24.05 9.07
C VAL A 356 17.54 22.92 8.89
N MET A 357 16.90 22.54 9.99
CA MET A 357 15.82 21.57 10.04
C MET A 357 14.60 22.19 10.73
N LEU A 358 13.41 21.90 10.20
CA LEU A 358 12.15 22.30 10.80
C LEU A 358 11.82 21.42 12.01
N LEU A 359 11.40 22.03 13.12
CA LEU A 359 11.16 21.36 14.40
C LEU A 359 9.68 21.08 14.70
N LYS A 360 8.77 21.72 13.97
CA LYS A 360 7.32 21.66 14.18
C LYS A 360 6.61 21.32 12.87
N ASN A 361 5.49 20.64 12.97
CA ASN A 361 4.61 20.44 11.82
C ASN A 361 3.82 21.75 11.60
N ILE A 362 4.11 22.45 10.51
CA ILE A 362 3.39 23.68 10.12
C ILE A 362 2.24 23.30 9.19
N GLU A 363 2.55 22.70 8.04
CA GLU A 363 1.57 22.25 7.04
C GLU A 363 2.08 20.94 6.42
N VAL A 364 1.72 19.79 7.04
CA VAL A 364 2.23 18.46 6.64
C VAL A 364 1.84 18.11 5.21
N SER A 365 0.67 18.55 4.75
CA SER A 365 0.22 18.36 3.36
C SER A 365 1.10 19.09 2.33
N ASP A 366 1.74 20.21 2.71
CA ASP A 366 2.73 20.93 1.89
C ASP A 366 4.16 20.45 2.20
N GLY A 367 4.32 19.36 2.95
CA GLY A 367 5.62 18.82 3.38
C GLY A 367 6.34 19.64 4.43
N LEU A 368 5.76 20.73 4.96
CA LEU A 368 6.34 21.52 6.05
C LEU A 368 6.14 20.80 7.39
N ALA A 369 6.93 19.75 7.58
CA ALA A 369 6.87 18.83 8.71
C ALA A 369 8.16 18.84 9.55
N ASN A 370 8.04 18.46 10.82
CA ASN A 370 9.18 18.29 11.73
C ASN A 370 10.16 17.24 11.20
N GLY A 371 11.39 17.66 10.92
CA GLY A 371 12.46 16.82 10.39
C GLY A 371 12.87 17.12 8.95
N VAL A 372 12.22 18.09 8.27
CA VAL A 372 12.60 18.47 6.91
C VAL A 372 13.78 19.45 6.93
N PHE A 373 14.74 19.20 6.04
CA PHE A 373 16.00 19.94 5.91
C PHE A 373 15.93 21.00 4.80
N GLY A 374 16.64 22.10 5.01
CA GLY A 374 16.81 23.14 4.02
C GLY A 374 17.94 24.09 4.37
N THR A 375 18.18 25.05 3.49
CA THR A 375 19.25 26.05 3.62
C THR A 375 18.67 27.45 3.72
N VAL A 376 19.12 28.23 4.70
CA VAL A 376 18.69 29.62 4.88
C VAL A 376 19.18 30.46 3.70
N SER A 377 18.23 31.10 3.01
CA SER A 377 18.48 31.94 1.84
C SER A 377 18.44 33.43 2.17
N ASP A 378 17.57 33.85 3.08
CA ASP A 378 17.48 35.26 3.52
C ASP A 378 16.79 35.38 4.88
N ILE A 379 17.05 36.48 5.60
CA ILE A 379 16.45 36.82 6.90
C ILE A 379 15.85 38.23 6.80
N CYS A 380 14.53 38.33 6.87
CA CYS A 380 13.81 39.57 6.63
C CYS A 380 13.34 40.25 7.93
N TYR A 381 13.91 41.43 8.20
CA TYR A 381 13.50 42.32 9.28
C TYR A 381 12.45 43.31 8.77
N LYS A 382 11.58 43.77 9.67
CA LYS A 382 10.77 44.98 9.45
C LYS A 382 11.59 46.19 9.91
N ASP A 383 11.33 47.35 9.33
CA ASP A 383 12.03 48.60 9.69
C ASP A 383 12.00 48.79 11.23
N ASP A 384 13.19 49.02 11.81
CA ASP A 384 13.47 49.16 13.25
C ASP A 384 13.23 47.94 14.17
N ASP A 385 12.93 46.74 13.65
CA ASP A 385 12.74 45.54 14.49
C ASP A 385 14.04 44.72 14.64
N THR A 386 14.29 44.22 15.85
CA THR A 386 15.40 43.29 16.16
C THR A 386 14.99 41.84 15.95
N PHE A 387 13.69 41.55 15.90
CA PHE A 387 13.16 40.23 15.65
C PHE A 387 12.73 40.10 14.18
N PRO A 388 13.23 39.09 13.43
CA PRO A 388 12.88 38.97 12.02
C PRO A 388 11.40 38.63 11.86
N SER A 389 10.79 39.15 10.80
CA SER A 389 9.41 38.84 10.47
C SER A 389 9.27 37.48 9.80
N ARG A 390 10.24 37.11 8.96
CA ARG A 390 10.28 35.88 8.17
C ARG A 390 11.71 35.43 7.92
N ILE A 391 11.91 34.12 7.82
CA ILE A 391 13.16 33.50 7.36
C ILE A 391 12.85 32.73 6.08
N TYR A 392 13.57 33.01 5.01
CA TYR A 392 13.44 32.29 3.75
C TYR A 392 14.35 31.07 3.75
N VAL A 393 13.77 29.88 3.61
CA VAL A 393 14.50 28.60 3.59
C VAL A 393 14.24 27.89 2.27
N THR A 394 15.31 27.58 1.55
CA THR A 394 15.25 26.69 0.38
C THR A 394 15.37 25.26 0.87
N PHE A 395 14.27 24.50 0.85
CA PHE A 395 14.25 23.11 1.30
C PHE A 395 14.89 22.18 0.26
N ASP A 396 15.53 21.11 0.73
CA ASP A 396 16.28 20.16 -0.11
C ASP A 396 15.37 19.46 -1.14
N ASN A 397 14.10 19.25 -0.78
CA ASN A 397 13.07 18.77 -1.69
C ASN A 397 12.22 19.95 -2.19
N GLU A 398 12.30 20.24 -3.49
CA GLU A 398 11.57 21.35 -4.13
C GLU A 398 10.04 21.26 -3.97
N LYS A 399 9.49 20.07 -3.71
CA LYS A 399 8.04 19.89 -3.46
C LYS A 399 7.61 20.47 -2.11
N VAL A 400 8.51 20.56 -1.14
CA VAL A 400 8.20 21.06 0.21
C VAL A 400 7.99 22.57 0.18
N GLY A 401 6.91 23.03 0.81
CA GLY A 401 6.60 24.45 0.92
C GLY A 401 6.08 25.09 -0.36
N LYS A 402 5.70 24.29 -1.37
CA LYS A 402 5.27 24.79 -2.68
C LYS A 402 3.97 25.60 -2.56
N MET A 403 3.02 25.14 -1.75
CA MET A 403 1.78 25.87 -1.49
C MET A 403 2.07 27.17 -0.73
N ALA A 404 2.96 27.13 0.26
CA ALA A 404 3.37 28.31 1.01
C ALA A 404 4.03 29.37 0.11
N ARG A 405 4.93 28.97 -0.81
CA ARG A 405 5.52 29.87 -1.81
C ARG A 405 4.48 30.51 -2.72
N ASN A 406 3.49 29.73 -3.18
CA ASN A 406 2.42 30.26 -4.02
C ASN A 406 1.49 31.22 -3.28
N LYS A 407 1.19 30.96 -1.99
CA LYS A 407 0.35 31.83 -1.16
C LYS A 407 1.04 33.17 -0.84
N LYS A 408 2.36 33.16 -0.64
CA LYS A 408 3.16 34.34 -0.25
C LYS A 408 4.46 34.41 -1.08
N PRO A 409 4.39 34.81 -2.36
CA PRO A 409 5.57 34.91 -3.20
C PRO A 409 6.54 35.97 -2.68
N SER A 410 7.84 35.72 -2.82
CA SER A 410 8.88 36.70 -2.50
C SER A 410 8.93 37.76 -3.61
N SER A 411 9.06 39.04 -3.21
CA SER A 411 9.32 40.15 -4.14
C SER A 411 10.81 40.36 -4.45
N LYS A 412 11.71 39.68 -3.73
CA LYS A 412 13.16 39.76 -3.95
C LYS A 412 13.61 38.75 -5.01
N ALA A 413 14.40 39.22 -5.98
CA ALA A 413 15.02 38.37 -7.00
C ALA A 413 15.95 37.32 -6.35
N GLY A 414 15.91 36.08 -6.84
CA GLY A 414 16.72 34.97 -6.32
C GLY A 414 16.09 34.13 -5.19
N LEU A 415 14.91 34.52 -4.67
CA LEU A 415 14.18 33.78 -3.63
C LEU A 415 12.98 32.98 -4.15
N GLU A 416 12.91 32.72 -5.45
CA GLU A 416 11.77 32.03 -6.10
C GLU A 416 11.54 30.61 -5.56
N LYS A 417 12.62 29.92 -5.19
CA LYS A 417 12.57 28.57 -4.61
C LYS A 417 12.54 28.56 -3.07
N ALA A 418 12.65 29.72 -2.43
CA ALA A 418 12.74 29.81 -0.98
C ALA A 418 11.34 29.93 -0.35
N THR A 419 11.07 29.10 0.65
CA THR A 419 9.80 29.09 1.37
C THR A 419 9.86 30.05 2.56
N PRO A 420 8.87 30.96 2.73
CA PRO A 420 8.82 31.85 3.88
C PRO A 420 8.39 31.09 5.14
N ILE A 421 9.27 31.05 6.15
CA ILE A 421 8.97 30.52 7.49
C ILE A 421 8.67 31.70 8.41
N GLU A 422 7.52 31.63 9.09
CA GLU A 422 7.06 32.62 10.07
C GLU A 422 7.31 32.10 11.50
N PRO A 423 7.40 32.99 12.49
CA PRO A 423 7.60 32.58 13.88
C PRO A 423 6.37 31.87 14.43
N GLU A 424 6.60 30.78 15.17
CA GLU A 424 5.59 29.96 15.80
C GLU A 424 5.43 30.33 17.28
N GLU A 425 4.28 30.02 17.85
CA GLU A 425 3.99 30.22 19.28
C GLU A 425 3.70 28.90 19.98
N ASP A 426 4.35 28.67 21.12
CA ASP A 426 4.13 27.51 21.98
C ASP A 426 3.84 27.97 23.42
N ARG A 427 2.93 27.27 24.11
CA ARG A 427 2.74 27.44 25.55
C ARG A 427 3.88 26.76 26.30
N ILE A 428 4.63 27.52 27.08
CA ILE A 428 5.86 27.06 27.76
C ILE A 428 5.72 26.87 29.26
N THR A 429 4.64 27.37 29.88
CA THR A 429 4.39 27.20 31.31
C THR A 429 2.96 26.79 31.64
N ASN A 430 2.80 26.15 32.80
CA ASN A 430 1.48 25.83 33.37
C ASN A 430 0.66 27.09 33.67
N SER A 431 1.31 28.22 34.00
CA SER A 431 0.67 29.52 34.20
C SER A 431 0.21 30.21 32.91
N GLY A 432 0.41 29.60 31.74
CA GLY A 432 -0.04 30.14 30.46
C GLY A 432 0.95 31.10 29.81
N GLY A 433 2.24 31.02 30.15
CA GLY A 433 3.31 31.72 29.44
C GLY A 433 3.49 31.14 28.03
N VAL A 434 3.80 32.02 27.07
CA VAL A 434 3.93 31.71 25.64
C VAL A 434 5.30 32.12 25.15
N ARG A 435 5.93 31.29 24.32
CA ARG A 435 7.17 31.60 23.61
C ARG A 435 6.90 31.74 22.14
N ARG A 436 7.43 32.81 21.54
CA ARG A 436 7.43 33.05 20.10
C ARG A 436 8.84 32.97 19.54
N GLN A 437 9.06 32.07 18.58
CA GLN A 437 10.35 31.85 17.91
C GLN A 437 10.13 31.07 16.60
N PHE A 438 11.09 31.13 15.67
CA PHE A 438 11.09 30.25 14.50
C PHE A 438 11.33 28.80 14.90
N ALA A 439 10.53 27.88 14.35
CA ALA A 439 10.66 26.45 14.61
C ALA A 439 11.82 25.82 13.81
N LEU A 440 13.00 26.43 13.82
CA LEU A 440 14.20 26.01 13.10
C LEU A 440 15.34 25.67 14.06
N LYS A 441 16.26 24.81 13.62
CA LYS A 441 17.55 24.55 14.27
C LYS A 441 18.59 24.20 13.22
N LEU A 442 19.86 24.50 13.49
CA LEU A 442 20.99 24.05 12.69
C LEU A 442 21.00 22.52 12.50
N ALA A 443 21.39 22.08 11.30
CA ALA A 443 21.17 20.70 10.87
C ALA A 443 22.26 20.11 9.97
N TRP A 444 23.50 20.62 9.99
CA TRP A 444 24.65 19.88 9.46
C TRP A 444 24.85 18.55 10.19
N ALA A 445 24.56 18.54 11.49
CA ALA A 445 24.50 17.36 12.32
C ALA A 445 23.10 17.14 12.87
N CYS A 446 22.71 15.87 13.00
CA CYS A 446 21.47 15.44 13.62
C CYS A 446 21.67 14.21 14.51
N THR A 447 20.72 13.97 15.42
CA THR A 447 20.72 12.73 16.20
C THR A 447 20.14 11.59 15.38
N VAL A 448 20.54 10.35 15.68
CA VAL A 448 19.96 9.13 15.06
C VAL A 448 18.42 9.13 15.10
N HIS A 449 17.82 9.60 16.20
CA HIS A 449 16.37 9.66 16.37
C HIS A 449 15.69 10.62 15.38
N LYS A 450 16.38 11.71 14.99
CA LYS A 450 15.82 12.73 14.08
C LYS A 450 15.91 12.34 12.61
N VAL A 451 16.86 11.46 12.27
CA VAL A 451 17.04 10.97 10.90
C VAL A 451 16.29 9.66 10.63
N GLN A 452 15.59 9.08 11.62
CA GLN A 452 14.82 7.87 11.39
C GLN A 452 13.70 8.11 10.37
N GLY A 453 13.59 7.23 9.38
CA GLY A 453 12.69 7.40 8.23
C GLY A 453 13.27 8.26 7.09
N LEU A 454 14.36 9.00 7.31
CA LEU A 454 15.07 9.75 6.27
C LEU A 454 15.87 8.80 5.37
N THR A 455 16.00 9.14 4.09
CA THR A 455 16.94 8.50 3.16
C THR A 455 17.85 9.58 2.59
N VAL A 456 19.16 9.37 2.66
CA VAL A 456 20.19 10.30 2.15
C VAL A 456 21.15 9.57 1.22
N GLU A 457 21.76 10.28 0.29
CA GLU A 457 22.76 9.70 -0.63
C GLU A 457 24.08 9.45 0.08
N LYS A 458 24.53 10.44 0.86
CA LYS A 458 25.75 10.40 1.66
C LYS A 458 25.50 10.83 3.10
N ALA A 459 26.20 10.22 4.05
CA ALA A 459 26.20 10.65 5.44
C ALA A 459 27.46 10.19 6.19
N VAL A 460 27.85 10.99 7.18
CA VAL A 460 28.88 10.64 8.15
C VAL A 460 28.21 10.11 9.41
N VAL A 461 28.50 8.86 9.78
CA VAL A 461 27.88 8.18 10.93
C VAL A 461 28.93 7.93 12.01
N SER A 462 28.80 8.62 13.14
CA SER A 462 29.64 8.36 14.30
C SER A 462 29.05 7.24 15.16
N LEU A 463 29.80 6.16 15.37
CA LEU A 463 29.42 5.07 16.28
C LEU A 463 29.84 5.34 17.73
N LYS A 464 30.39 6.52 18.01
CA LYS A 464 30.76 6.97 19.35
C LYS A 464 29.53 7.14 20.25
N LYS A 465 29.63 6.68 21.50
CA LYS A 465 28.62 6.88 22.55
C LYS A 465 27.20 6.37 22.19
N MET A 466 27.06 5.42 21.26
CA MET A 466 25.81 4.70 21.04
C MET A 466 25.38 3.95 22.30
N PHE A 467 24.11 4.08 22.66
CA PHE A 467 23.60 3.65 23.98
C PHE A 467 22.31 2.82 23.91
N SER A 468 21.64 2.79 22.76
CA SER A 468 20.37 2.08 22.58
C SER A 468 20.51 0.96 21.54
N SER A 469 19.78 -0.15 21.75
CA SER A 469 19.65 -1.21 20.75
C SER A 469 19.04 -0.68 19.47
N GLY A 470 19.49 -1.16 18.31
CA GLY A 470 19.00 -0.73 17.00
C GLY A 470 19.48 0.65 16.54
N GLN A 471 20.10 1.45 17.43
CA GLN A 471 20.55 2.82 17.11
C GLN A 471 21.59 2.84 15.98
N ALA A 472 22.60 1.98 16.04
CA ALA A 472 23.59 1.87 14.97
C ALA A 472 22.95 1.40 13.65
N TYR A 473 22.04 0.43 13.69
CA TYR A 473 21.32 -0.05 12.51
C TYR A 473 20.49 1.05 11.86
N VAL A 474 19.78 1.88 12.64
CA VAL A 474 19.04 3.02 12.10
C VAL A 474 19.97 4.01 11.42
N ALA A 475 21.09 4.38 12.03
CA ALA A 475 22.04 5.32 11.47
C ALA A 475 22.66 4.81 10.15
N LEU A 476 23.15 3.57 10.15
CA LEU A 476 23.79 2.95 8.98
C LEU A 476 22.81 2.70 7.82
N SER A 477 21.52 2.49 8.11
CA SER A 477 20.49 2.25 7.09
C SER A 477 19.92 3.53 6.43
N ARG A 478 20.42 4.73 6.79
CA ARG A 478 19.96 5.99 6.18
C ARG A 478 20.53 6.21 4.78
N VAL A 479 21.71 5.67 4.52
CA VAL A 479 22.38 5.74 3.21
C VAL A 479 21.88 4.66 2.27
N THR A 480 21.89 4.94 0.97
CA THR A 480 21.43 4.00 -0.06
C THR A 480 22.52 3.06 -0.58
N SER A 481 23.78 3.38 -0.32
CA SER A 481 24.95 2.63 -0.78
C SER A 481 26.08 2.66 0.25
N LEU A 482 26.99 1.70 0.16
CA LEU A 482 28.18 1.66 1.01
C LEU A 482 29.16 2.80 0.69
N GLU A 483 29.23 3.24 -0.57
CA GLU A 483 30.08 4.35 -1.03
C GLU A 483 29.63 5.70 -0.45
N GLY A 484 28.34 5.84 -0.16
CA GLY A 484 27.81 7.03 0.52
C GLY A 484 27.96 7.01 2.04
N LEU A 485 28.52 5.95 2.62
CA LEU A 485 28.68 5.82 4.06
C LEU A 485 30.11 6.13 4.48
N ILE A 486 30.26 7.15 5.32
CA ILE A 486 31.49 7.41 6.06
C ILE A 486 31.23 7.08 7.53
N ILE A 487 32.12 6.32 8.16
CA ILE A 487 32.02 5.96 9.57
C ILE A 487 33.09 6.70 10.37
N GLU A 488 32.70 7.23 11.53
CA GLU A 488 33.63 7.74 12.54
C GLU A 488 33.58 6.90 13.81
N ASP A 489 34.73 6.73 14.46
CA ASP A 489 34.88 6.02 15.73
C ASP A 489 34.27 4.61 15.67
N PHE A 490 34.69 3.78 14.71
CA PHE A 490 34.08 2.45 14.52
C PHE A 490 34.14 1.62 15.81
N LYS A 491 32.98 1.12 16.24
CA LYS A 491 32.86 0.30 17.45
C LYS A 491 31.88 -0.84 17.26
N ALA A 492 32.41 -2.05 17.03
CA ALA A 492 31.61 -3.26 16.85
C ALA A 492 30.59 -3.48 17.99
N THR A 493 30.98 -3.25 19.24
CA THR A 493 30.10 -3.46 20.41
C THR A 493 28.92 -2.48 20.50
N ALA A 494 28.92 -1.40 19.71
CA ALA A 494 27.81 -0.46 19.62
C ALA A 494 26.69 -0.96 18.69
N ILE A 495 26.95 -1.98 17.89
CA ILE A 495 25.96 -2.59 17.00
C ILE A 495 25.34 -3.77 17.74
N TYR A 496 24.05 -3.68 18.07
CA TYR A 496 23.29 -4.79 18.64
C TYR A 496 21.78 -4.53 18.57
N ALA A 497 21.03 -5.61 18.50
CA ALA A 497 19.58 -5.69 18.58
C ALA A 497 19.12 -6.09 20.00
N ASN A 498 17.85 -5.83 20.31
CA ASN A 498 17.22 -6.35 21.52
C ASN A 498 16.62 -7.74 21.25
N ASP A 499 17.09 -8.74 22.00
CA ASP A 499 16.65 -10.13 21.85
C ASP A 499 15.15 -10.32 22.11
N THR A 500 14.53 -9.45 22.93
CA THR A 500 13.08 -9.55 23.23
C THR A 500 12.20 -9.32 22.02
N ILE A 501 12.69 -8.56 21.02
CA ILE A 501 11.96 -8.30 19.77
C ILE A 501 11.74 -9.60 19.01
N HIS A 502 12.79 -10.40 18.88
CA HIS A 502 12.74 -11.68 18.18
C HIS A 502 11.73 -12.62 18.83
N THR A 503 11.80 -12.77 20.16
CA THR A 503 10.83 -13.58 20.92
C THR A 503 9.41 -13.06 20.75
N SER A 504 9.21 -11.74 20.80
CA SER A 504 7.87 -11.16 20.64
C SER A 504 7.30 -11.38 19.24
N ILE A 505 8.12 -11.36 18.18
CA ILE A 505 7.67 -11.60 16.81
C ILE A 505 7.36 -13.09 16.60
N GLN A 506 8.18 -13.99 17.13
CA GLN A 506 7.95 -15.43 17.02
C GLN A 506 6.70 -15.92 17.75
N ASN A 507 6.31 -15.24 18.83
CA ASN A 507 5.11 -15.58 19.59
C ASN A 507 3.81 -15.08 18.91
N MET A 508 3.89 -14.29 17.84
CA MET A 508 2.73 -13.83 17.10
C MET A 508 2.28 -14.88 16.07
N PRO A 509 0.96 -15.09 15.90
CA PRO A 509 0.46 -15.97 14.85
C PRO A 509 0.84 -15.44 13.47
N ALA A 510 1.12 -16.33 12.52
CA ALA A 510 1.36 -15.93 11.13
C ALA A 510 0.07 -15.42 10.48
N PHE A 511 0.11 -14.27 9.81
CA PHE A 511 -1.05 -13.75 9.10
C PHE A 511 -1.28 -14.44 7.74
N ILE A 512 -0.20 -14.84 7.07
CA ILE A 512 -0.26 -15.60 5.82
C ILE A 512 -0.13 -17.08 6.17
N GLU A 513 -1.04 -17.90 5.65
CA GLU A 513 -0.97 -19.36 5.79
C GLU A 513 0.09 -19.92 4.83
N PRO A 514 0.84 -20.96 5.24
CA PRO A 514 1.72 -21.66 4.32
C PRO A 514 0.89 -22.25 3.17
N PRO A 515 1.42 -22.30 1.93
CA PRO A 515 0.71 -22.92 0.83
C PRO A 515 0.32 -24.35 1.23
N LEU A 516 -0.94 -24.72 0.97
CA LEU A 516 -1.42 -26.09 1.13
C LEU A 516 -0.51 -27.03 0.34
N GLN A 517 -0.24 -28.23 0.87
CA GLN A 517 0.59 -29.24 0.21
C GLN A 517 0.17 -29.37 -1.26
N SER A 518 1.12 -29.20 -2.17
CA SER A 518 0.91 -29.42 -3.59
C SER A 518 0.51 -30.88 -3.77
N PHE A 519 -0.77 -31.13 -4.05
CA PHE A 519 -1.18 -32.43 -4.55
C PHE A 519 -0.46 -32.67 -5.88
N ASN A 520 -0.05 -33.91 -6.15
CA ASN A 520 0.45 -34.28 -7.47
C ASN A 520 -0.72 -34.22 -8.46
N THR A 521 -0.96 -33.05 -9.03
CA THR A 521 -1.92 -32.83 -10.11
C THR A 521 -1.34 -33.39 -11.40
N THR A 522 -2.14 -34.16 -12.16
CA THR A 522 -1.72 -34.66 -13.47
C THR A 522 -1.67 -33.55 -14.50
N TYR A 523 -2.62 -32.59 -14.41
CA TYR A 523 -2.73 -31.47 -15.35
C TYR A 523 -3.41 -30.27 -14.70
N ARG A 524 -2.98 -29.05 -15.04
CA ARG A 524 -3.55 -27.79 -14.50
C ARG A 524 -3.99 -26.85 -15.62
N ILE A 525 -5.29 -26.54 -15.66
CA ILE A 525 -5.92 -25.68 -16.68
C ILE A 525 -6.46 -24.42 -16.02
N PHE A 526 -6.14 -23.26 -16.57
CA PHE A 526 -6.69 -21.97 -16.12
C PHE A 526 -7.77 -21.50 -17.08
N LEU A 527 -8.87 -20.96 -16.57
CA LEU A 527 -9.89 -20.23 -17.33
C LEU A 527 -10.01 -18.82 -16.77
N HIS A 528 -9.88 -17.80 -17.63
CA HIS A 528 -9.95 -16.41 -17.18
C HIS A 528 -10.55 -15.50 -18.25
N ASN A 529 -11.63 -14.81 -17.94
CA ASN A 529 -12.07 -13.66 -18.71
C ASN A 529 -11.13 -12.48 -18.45
N VAL A 530 -10.37 -12.05 -19.46
CA VAL A 530 -9.33 -11.03 -19.31
C VAL A 530 -9.76 -9.63 -19.74
N GLN A 531 -10.94 -9.47 -20.35
CA GLN A 531 -11.47 -8.17 -20.80
C GLN A 531 -10.43 -7.31 -21.56
N GLY A 532 -9.82 -7.90 -22.58
CA GLY A 532 -8.78 -7.27 -23.39
C GLY A 532 -7.38 -7.78 -23.07
N LEU A 533 -6.95 -8.81 -23.81
CA LEU A 533 -5.66 -9.47 -23.57
C LEU A 533 -4.47 -8.52 -23.70
N SER A 534 -4.46 -7.65 -24.72
CA SER A 534 -3.35 -6.71 -24.95
C SER A 534 -3.16 -5.71 -23.81
N ALA A 535 -4.24 -5.34 -23.11
CA ALA A 535 -4.19 -4.42 -21.98
C ALA A 535 -3.58 -5.09 -20.72
N HIS A 536 -3.82 -6.40 -20.56
CA HIS A 536 -3.54 -7.15 -19.34
C HIS A 536 -2.42 -8.19 -19.47
N ILE A 537 -1.85 -8.40 -20.67
CA ILE A 537 -0.76 -9.38 -20.87
C ILE A 537 0.45 -9.09 -19.99
N LYS A 538 0.75 -7.81 -19.70
CA LYS A 538 1.82 -7.43 -18.78
C LYS A 538 1.53 -7.86 -17.35
N ASP A 539 0.27 -7.79 -16.93
CA ASP A 539 -0.15 -8.25 -15.60
C ASP A 539 -0.04 -9.78 -15.49
N ILE A 540 -0.48 -10.51 -16.51
CA ILE A 540 -0.34 -11.99 -16.58
C ILE A 540 1.14 -12.40 -16.54
N ARG A 541 2.03 -11.69 -17.25
CA ARG A 541 3.48 -11.97 -17.24
C ARG A 541 4.12 -11.74 -15.86
N CYS A 542 3.61 -10.79 -15.08
CA CYS A 542 4.12 -10.50 -13.74
C CYS A 542 3.59 -11.46 -12.67
N ASP A 543 2.44 -12.08 -12.88
CA ASP A 543 1.84 -13.02 -11.95
C ASP A 543 2.39 -14.44 -12.14
N HIS A 544 3.33 -14.81 -11.26
CA HIS A 544 4.02 -16.10 -11.35
C HIS A 544 3.07 -17.32 -11.28
N ARG A 545 1.85 -17.15 -10.75
CA ARG A 545 0.87 -18.24 -10.61
C ARG A 545 0.43 -18.79 -11.97
N TYR A 546 0.41 -17.98 -13.03
CA TYR A 546 0.06 -18.42 -14.39
C TYR A 546 1.05 -19.43 -14.98
N PHE A 547 2.33 -19.37 -14.59
CA PHE A 547 3.34 -20.30 -15.09
C PHE A 547 3.22 -21.71 -14.50
N ALA A 548 2.39 -21.88 -13.46
CA ALA A 548 2.04 -23.19 -12.93
C ALA A 548 1.02 -23.94 -13.80
N ALA A 549 0.34 -23.26 -14.73
CA ALA A 549 -0.63 -23.87 -15.64
C ALA A 549 0.06 -24.58 -16.81
N ASP A 550 -0.53 -25.68 -17.26
CA ASP A 550 -0.17 -26.35 -18.51
C ASP A 550 -0.93 -25.74 -19.69
N VAL A 551 -2.15 -25.27 -19.43
CA VAL A 551 -3.03 -24.61 -20.40
C VAL A 551 -3.70 -23.39 -19.77
N ILE A 552 -3.68 -22.25 -20.46
CA ILE A 552 -4.37 -21.03 -20.02
C ILE A 552 -5.41 -20.65 -21.08
N CYS A 553 -6.68 -20.79 -20.73
CA CYS A 553 -7.84 -20.45 -21.54
C CYS A 553 -8.30 -19.05 -21.17
N VAL A 554 -8.40 -18.16 -22.16
CA VAL A 554 -8.80 -16.77 -21.99
C VAL A 554 -10.03 -16.43 -22.82
N THR A 555 -11.02 -15.80 -22.20
CA THR A 555 -12.19 -15.23 -22.89
C THR A 555 -12.08 -13.72 -22.96
N GLU A 556 -12.84 -13.09 -23.85
CA GLU A 556 -12.79 -11.65 -24.13
C GLU A 556 -11.39 -11.13 -24.46
N THR A 557 -10.77 -11.79 -25.44
CA THR A 557 -9.42 -11.39 -25.86
C THR A 557 -9.35 -10.00 -26.50
N TRP A 558 -10.45 -9.55 -27.13
CA TRP A 558 -10.58 -8.29 -27.90
C TRP A 558 -9.55 -8.14 -29.02
N LEU A 559 -9.03 -9.26 -29.50
CA LEU A 559 -8.04 -9.29 -30.57
C LEU A 559 -8.69 -9.08 -31.93
N LYS A 560 -7.96 -8.38 -32.81
CA LYS A 560 -8.28 -8.31 -34.24
C LYS A 560 -7.70 -9.53 -34.96
N GLN A 561 -8.19 -9.77 -36.18
CA GLN A 561 -7.68 -10.85 -37.04
C GLN A 561 -6.17 -10.73 -37.24
N GLU A 562 -5.68 -9.51 -37.46
CA GLU A 562 -4.26 -9.19 -37.46
C GLU A 562 -3.92 -8.49 -36.13
N HIS A 563 -3.08 -9.14 -35.33
CA HIS A 563 -2.61 -8.61 -34.05
C HIS A 563 -1.10 -8.80 -33.91
N SER A 564 -0.45 -7.93 -33.14
CA SER A 564 0.98 -8.03 -32.88
C SER A 564 1.27 -9.23 -31.99
N THR A 565 2.32 -9.98 -32.31
CA THR A 565 2.81 -11.07 -31.45
C THR A 565 3.28 -10.56 -30.08
N GLN A 566 3.67 -9.29 -29.96
CA GLN A 566 4.06 -8.69 -28.68
C GLN A 566 2.89 -8.56 -27.69
N ASP A 567 1.67 -8.40 -28.21
CA ASP A 567 0.46 -8.18 -27.41
C ASP A 567 -0.07 -9.47 -26.78
N THR A 568 0.40 -10.62 -27.27
CA THR A 568 -0.04 -11.95 -26.84
C THR A 568 1.11 -12.84 -26.38
N HIS A 569 2.36 -12.39 -26.47
CA HIS A 569 3.50 -13.25 -26.11
C HIS A 569 3.51 -13.61 -24.61
N LEU A 570 3.70 -14.88 -24.27
CA LEU A 570 3.94 -15.35 -22.90
C LEU A 570 5.09 -16.37 -22.94
N ASN A 571 6.09 -16.20 -22.07
CA ASN A 571 7.29 -17.04 -22.10
C ASN A 571 6.93 -18.51 -21.84
N ASN A 572 7.45 -19.41 -22.67
CA ASN A 572 7.20 -20.87 -22.63
C ASN A 572 5.78 -21.31 -23.03
N PHE A 573 4.99 -20.42 -23.63
CA PHE A 573 3.67 -20.76 -24.14
C PHE A 573 3.52 -20.42 -25.63
N SER A 574 2.82 -21.29 -26.36
CA SER A 574 2.28 -21.01 -27.70
C SER A 574 0.82 -20.55 -27.60
N PHE A 575 0.46 -19.50 -28.33
CA PHE A 575 -0.88 -18.91 -28.27
C PHE A 575 -1.70 -19.19 -29.54
N HIS A 576 -2.96 -19.57 -29.34
CA HIS A 576 -3.96 -19.74 -30.39
C HIS A 576 -5.21 -18.95 -30.05
N SER A 577 -5.85 -18.31 -31.03
CA SER A 577 -7.06 -17.53 -30.78
C SER A 577 -8.08 -17.66 -31.90
N LYS A 578 -9.35 -17.41 -31.53
CA LYS A 578 -10.46 -17.20 -32.47
C LYS A 578 -11.12 -15.86 -32.13
N PRO A 579 -10.70 -14.76 -32.81
CA PRO A 579 -11.37 -13.47 -32.72
C PRO A 579 -12.87 -13.58 -33.06
N ARG A 580 -13.70 -12.71 -32.45
CA ARG A 580 -15.15 -12.67 -32.69
C ARG A 580 -15.51 -12.57 -34.17
N CYS A 581 -14.75 -11.78 -34.93
CA CYS A 581 -15.00 -11.58 -36.36
C CYS A 581 -14.88 -12.86 -37.21
N LEU A 582 -14.18 -13.89 -36.72
CA LEU A 582 -14.07 -15.21 -37.35
C LEU A 582 -15.05 -16.25 -36.77
N ALA A 583 -15.74 -15.92 -35.67
CA ALA A 583 -16.72 -16.80 -35.03
C ALA A 583 -18.15 -16.57 -35.52
N CYS A 584 -18.47 -15.34 -35.95
CA CYS A 584 -19.79 -14.95 -36.46
C CYS A 584 -19.82 -14.91 -38.00
N ASP A 585 -20.90 -15.42 -38.58
CA ASP A 585 -21.21 -15.28 -40.00
C ASP A 585 -22.10 -14.05 -40.28
N ASP A 586 -22.51 -13.92 -41.54
CA ASP A 586 -23.33 -12.82 -42.03
C ASP A 586 -24.78 -13.26 -42.31
N THR A 587 -25.27 -14.35 -41.70
CA THR A 587 -26.60 -14.90 -42.05
C THR A 587 -27.76 -14.15 -41.42
N GLU A 588 -27.58 -13.61 -40.20
CA GLU A 588 -28.61 -12.87 -39.47
C GLU A 588 -28.07 -11.51 -38.99
N HIS A 589 -28.95 -10.51 -38.87
CA HIS A 589 -28.58 -9.14 -38.49
C HIS A 589 -27.85 -9.08 -37.15
N ILE A 590 -28.23 -9.93 -36.19
CA ILE A 590 -27.58 -9.99 -34.87
C ILE A 590 -26.11 -10.42 -34.96
N PHE A 591 -25.77 -11.35 -35.86
CA PHE A 591 -24.39 -11.81 -36.05
C PHE A 591 -23.56 -10.79 -36.82
N MET A 592 -24.17 -10.07 -37.77
CA MET A 592 -23.53 -8.94 -38.43
C MET A 592 -23.16 -7.82 -37.45
N ASP A 593 -24.04 -7.51 -36.48
CA ASP A 593 -23.79 -6.49 -35.48
C ASP A 593 -22.72 -6.94 -34.48
N LEU A 594 -22.79 -8.19 -33.99
CA LEU A 594 -21.76 -8.77 -33.13
C LEU A 594 -20.38 -8.78 -33.80
N LYS A 595 -20.32 -9.13 -35.09
CA LYS A 595 -19.08 -9.17 -35.88
C LYS A 595 -18.39 -7.81 -36.00
N LYS A 596 -19.14 -6.70 -35.91
CA LYS A 596 -18.61 -5.32 -35.93
C LYS A 596 -18.11 -4.85 -34.55
N GLN A 597 -18.55 -5.49 -33.47
CA GLN A 597 -18.09 -5.14 -32.13
C GLN A 597 -16.62 -5.54 -31.95
N GLN A 598 -15.86 -4.68 -31.25
CA GLN A 598 -14.44 -4.92 -30.98
C GLN A 598 -14.19 -5.76 -29.71
N HIS A 599 -15.21 -5.93 -28.87
CA HIS A 599 -15.16 -6.75 -27.66
C HIS A 599 -15.43 -8.23 -28.00
N GLY A 600 -15.03 -9.18 -27.16
CA GLY A 600 -15.17 -10.63 -27.40
C GLY A 600 -13.94 -11.39 -27.92
N GLY A 601 -14.15 -12.62 -28.37
CA GLY A 601 -13.14 -13.58 -28.84
C GLY A 601 -12.58 -14.45 -27.72
N VAL A 602 -12.07 -15.63 -28.10
CA VAL A 602 -11.48 -16.62 -27.19
C VAL A 602 -10.04 -16.93 -27.60
N GLY A 603 -9.22 -17.33 -26.63
CA GLY A 603 -7.83 -17.71 -26.85
C GLY A 603 -7.37 -18.78 -25.87
N VAL A 604 -6.32 -19.50 -26.26
CA VAL A 604 -5.71 -20.56 -25.45
C VAL A 604 -4.19 -20.49 -25.60
N TYR A 605 -3.50 -20.53 -24.46
CA TYR A 605 -2.07 -20.75 -24.36
C TYR A 605 -1.79 -22.19 -24.00
N PHE A 606 -0.89 -22.84 -24.74
CA PHE A 606 -0.33 -24.14 -24.38
C PHE A 606 1.10 -23.96 -23.94
N LYS A 607 1.47 -24.56 -22.81
CA LYS A 607 2.88 -24.67 -22.43
C LYS A 607 3.62 -25.45 -23.52
N ASN A 608 4.84 -25.06 -23.87
CA ASN A 608 5.53 -25.62 -25.04
C ASN A 608 5.72 -27.15 -24.98
N ASP A 609 5.77 -27.73 -23.79
CA ASP A 609 5.90 -29.18 -23.57
C ASP A 609 4.54 -29.89 -23.36
N ALA A 610 3.42 -29.16 -23.44
CA ALA A 610 2.09 -29.71 -23.27
C ALA A 610 1.66 -30.53 -24.49
N ASP A 611 1.02 -31.68 -24.26
CA ASP A 611 0.55 -32.58 -25.31
C ASP A 611 -0.85 -32.19 -25.84
N CYS A 612 -1.01 -30.90 -26.13
CA CYS A 612 -2.25 -30.29 -26.61
C CYS A 612 -2.27 -30.08 -28.13
N ASN A 613 -3.44 -30.25 -28.76
CA ASN A 613 -3.66 -29.88 -30.16
C ASN A 613 -4.99 -29.15 -30.36
N ILE A 614 -4.97 -28.03 -31.09
CA ILE A 614 -6.19 -27.35 -31.54
C ILE A 614 -6.99 -28.28 -32.46
N ARG A 615 -8.30 -28.32 -32.24
CA ARG A 615 -9.29 -28.95 -33.12
C ARG A 615 -10.17 -27.86 -33.71
N HIS A 616 -10.28 -27.84 -35.03
CA HIS A 616 -11.18 -26.93 -35.72
C HIS A 616 -12.52 -27.63 -35.94
N LEU A 617 -13.57 -27.19 -35.24
CA LEU A 617 -14.93 -27.63 -35.48
C LEU A 617 -15.67 -26.61 -36.36
N PRO A 618 -16.54 -27.06 -37.29
CA PRO A 618 -17.28 -26.19 -38.20
C PRO A 618 -18.49 -25.53 -37.50
N CYS A 619 -18.29 -25.02 -36.28
CA CYS A 619 -19.33 -24.33 -35.52
C CYS A 619 -19.24 -22.81 -35.77
N LEU A 620 -20.30 -22.27 -36.36
CA LEU A 620 -20.51 -20.84 -36.61
C LEU A 620 -21.50 -20.25 -35.60
N ASN A 621 -21.39 -18.94 -35.38
CA ASN A 621 -22.24 -18.14 -34.50
C ASN A 621 -22.14 -18.54 -33.02
N ILE A 622 -21.01 -19.13 -32.64
CA ILE A 622 -20.63 -19.41 -31.27
C ILE A 622 -19.14 -19.14 -31.12
N GLU A 623 -18.78 -18.20 -30.24
CA GLU A 623 -17.39 -17.84 -29.96
C GLU A 623 -16.75 -18.97 -29.17
N SER A 624 -16.11 -19.89 -29.90
CA SER A 624 -15.58 -21.14 -29.35
C SER A 624 -14.23 -21.50 -29.94
N LEU A 625 -13.35 -22.08 -29.13
CA LEU A 625 -12.11 -22.72 -29.57
C LEU A 625 -12.01 -24.08 -28.89
N THR A 626 -11.74 -25.12 -29.67
CA THR A 626 -11.69 -26.49 -29.16
C THR A 626 -10.29 -27.08 -29.29
N PHE A 627 -9.89 -27.91 -28.33
CA PHE A 627 -8.61 -28.59 -28.34
C PHE A 627 -8.70 -29.93 -27.60
N ASN A 628 -7.69 -30.77 -27.79
CA ASN A 628 -7.59 -32.07 -27.13
C ASN A 628 -6.30 -32.14 -26.32
N ILE A 629 -6.39 -32.74 -25.13
CA ILE A 629 -5.27 -33.07 -24.25
C ILE A 629 -5.09 -34.59 -24.33
N LYS A 630 -3.96 -35.05 -24.89
CA LYS A 630 -3.78 -36.49 -25.17
C LYS A 630 -3.63 -37.31 -23.90
N SER A 631 -2.85 -36.83 -22.93
CA SER A 631 -2.56 -37.46 -21.65
C SER A 631 -3.77 -37.73 -20.77
N LEU A 632 -4.83 -36.93 -20.94
CA LEU A 632 -6.10 -37.06 -20.22
C LEU A 632 -7.23 -37.66 -21.08
N GLU A 633 -6.96 -37.97 -22.36
CA GLU A 633 -7.99 -38.28 -23.35
C GLU A 633 -9.18 -37.29 -23.32
N ALA A 634 -8.89 -36.01 -23.06
CA ALA A 634 -9.92 -35.00 -22.82
C ALA A 634 -10.09 -34.07 -24.04
N ASN A 635 -11.35 -33.76 -24.39
CA ASN A 635 -11.70 -32.76 -25.40
C ASN A 635 -12.30 -31.54 -24.70
N VAL A 636 -11.64 -30.40 -24.86
CA VAL A 636 -11.96 -29.15 -24.16
C VAL A 636 -12.46 -28.11 -25.16
N ALA A 637 -13.55 -27.43 -24.82
CA ALA A 637 -14.09 -26.30 -25.56
C ALA A 637 -14.15 -25.07 -24.66
N ILE A 638 -13.42 -24.02 -25.02
CA ILE A 638 -13.57 -22.69 -24.41
C ILE A 638 -14.67 -21.92 -25.16
N LEU A 639 -15.53 -21.22 -24.43
CA LEU A 639 -16.67 -20.46 -24.94
C LEU A 639 -16.73 -19.04 -24.40
N TYR A 640 -17.30 -18.14 -25.19
CA TYR A 640 -17.78 -16.85 -24.73
C TYR A 640 -19.19 -16.58 -25.28
N ARG A 641 -20.13 -16.22 -24.41
CA ARG A 641 -21.46 -15.75 -24.81
C ARG A 641 -21.56 -14.25 -24.55
N PRO A 642 -21.73 -13.39 -25.57
CA PRO A 642 -22.03 -11.98 -25.35
C PRO A 642 -23.35 -11.79 -24.59
N PRO A 643 -23.48 -10.79 -23.69
CA PRO A 643 -24.73 -10.51 -22.96
C PRO A 643 -25.92 -10.25 -23.89
N SER A 644 -25.68 -9.57 -25.02
CA SER A 644 -26.67 -9.29 -26.06
C SER A 644 -27.16 -10.54 -26.80
N TYR A 645 -26.49 -11.69 -26.64
CA TYR A 645 -26.84 -12.91 -27.33
C TYR A 645 -27.91 -13.69 -26.56
N SER A 646 -29.10 -13.86 -27.16
CA SER A 646 -30.24 -14.51 -26.51
C SER A 646 -29.92 -15.96 -26.08
N LEU A 647 -30.42 -16.35 -24.90
CA LEU A 647 -30.24 -17.70 -24.36
C LEU A 647 -30.81 -18.78 -25.29
N VAL A 648 -31.93 -18.50 -25.97
CA VAL A 648 -32.58 -19.45 -26.87
C VAL A 648 -31.71 -19.73 -28.09
N THR A 649 -31.24 -18.68 -28.77
CA THR A 649 -30.38 -18.85 -29.96
C THR A 649 -29.04 -19.46 -29.58
N PHE A 650 -28.47 -19.06 -28.44
CA PHE A 650 -27.23 -19.62 -27.93
C PHE A 650 -27.33 -21.13 -27.67
N ARG A 651 -28.39 -21.60 -26.98
CA ARG A 651 -28.62 -23.04 -26.73
C ARG A 651 -28.67 -23.86 -28.01
N THR A 652 -29.33 -23.34 -29.07
CA THR A 652 -29.38 -24.00 -30.37
C THR A 652 -27.97 -24.18 -30.96
N LYS A 653 -27.13 -23.13 -30.92
CA LYS A 653 -25.74 -23.22 -31.42
C LYS A 653 -24.84 -24.08 -30.52
N LEU A 654 -25.06 -24.04 -29.21
CA LEU A 654 -24.39 -24.89 -28.24
C LEU A 654 -24.72 -26.37 -28.47
N LEU A 655 -25.95 -26.72 -28.85
CA LEU A 655 -26.33 -28.08 -29.20
C LEU A 655 -25.49 -28.64 -30.37
N HIS A 656 -25.28 -27.84 -31.41
CA HIS A 656 -24.42 -28.23 -32.53
C HIS A 656 -22.98 -28.52 -32.07
N LEU A 657 -22.44 -27.68 -31.18
CA LEU A 657 -21.11 -27.91 -30.60
C LEU A 657 -21.06 -29.20 -29.78
N ILE A 658 -22.07 -29.46 -28.93
CA ILE A 658 -22.18 -30.69 -28.14
C ILE A 658 -22.23 -31.91 -29.05
N HIS A 659 -23.03 -31.89 -30.11
CA HIS A 659 -23.13 -33.00 -31.06
C HIS A 659 -21.78 -33.31 -31.71
N HIS A 660 -21.01 -32.29 -32.09
CA HIS A 660 -19.66 -32.48 -32.61
C HIS A 660 -18.69 -33.02 -31.56
N LEU A 661 -18.72 -32.52 -30.33
CA LEU A 661 -17.87 -33.00 -29.24
C LEU A 661 -18.19 -34.44 -28.83
N ASP A 662 -19.46 -34.84 -28.87
CA ASP A 662 -19.92 -36.19 -28.55
C ASP A 662 -19.47 -37.23 -29.58
N THR A 663 -19.04 -36.82 -30.79
CA THR A 663 -18.41 -37.74 -31.76
C THR A 663 -17.02 -38.22 -31.33
N PHE A 664 -16.39 -37.54 -30.37
CA PHE A 664 -15.06 -37.88 -29.89
C PHE A 664 -15.11 -38.71 -28.60
N LEU A 665 -14.17 -39.65 -28.47
CA LEU A 665 -13.99 -40.48 -27.28
C LEU A 665 -13.34 -39.68 -26.14
N GLY A 666 -13.48 -40.20 -24.92
CA GLY A 666 -12.91 -39.62 -23.69
C GLY A 666 -13.77 -38.55 -23.03
N THR A 667 -13.21 -37.82 -22.06
CA THR A 667 -13.89 -36.79 -21.26
C THR A 667 -14.17 -35.53 -22.10
N LYS A 668 -15.33 -34.91 -21.90
CA LYS A 668 -15.68 -33.63 -22.55
C LYS A 668 -15.78 -32.53 -21.50
N ILE A 669 -15.08 -31.43 -21.73
CA ILE A 669 -15.08 -30.26 -20.87
C ILE A 669 -15.52 -29.06 -21.71
N ILE A 670 -16.61 -28.42 -21.31
CA ILE A 670 -17.10 -27.18 -21.91
C ILE A 670 -17.02 -26.11 -20.85
N MET A 671 -16.30 -25.03 -21.12
CA MET A 671 -16.04 -24.00 -20.13
C MET A 671 -15.93 -22.61 -20.75
N GLY A 672 -16.19 -21.57 -19.97
CA GLY A 672 -16.17 -20.22 -20.50
C GLY A 672 -17.00 -19.24 -19.70
N ASP A 673 -17.16 -18.04 -20.24
CA ASP A 673 -18.08 -17.05 -19.72
C ASP A 673 -19.40 -17.13 -20.49
N PHE A 674 -20.47 -17.48 -19.77
CA PHE A 674 -21.80 -17.68 -20.32
C PHE A 674 -22.68 -16.45 -20.17
N ASN A 675 -22.25 -15.41 -19.44
CA ASN A 675 -23.07 -14.25 -19.10
C ASN A 675 -24.49 -14.64 -18.62
N GLU A 676 -24.56 -15.70 -17.83
CA GLU A 676 -25.75 -16.15 -17.11
C GLU A 676 -25.36 -16.41 -15.66
N ASN A 677 -25.95 -15.66 -14.72
CA ASN A 677 -25.64 -15.82 -13.31
C ASN A 677 -26.40 -17.01 -12.72
N LEU A 678 -25.70 -18.11 -12.41
CA LEU A 678 -26.32 -19.35 -11.90
C LEU A 678 -26.99 -19.20 -10.53
N PHE A 679 -26.67 -18.15 -9.78
CA PHE A 679 -27.38 -17.83 -8.54
C PHE A 679 -28.78 -17.28 -8.77
N ILE A 680 -29.10 -16.83 -9.99
CA ILE A 680 -30.39 -16.24 -10.36
C ILE A 680 -31.13 -17.14 -11.35
N THR A 681 -30.48 -17.54 -12.46
CA THR A 681 -31.10 -18.37 -13.51
C THR A 681 -30.24 -19.58 -13.85
N GLN A 682 -30.88 -20.74 -14.06
CA GLN A 682 -30.19 -22.02 -14.33
C GLN A 682 -30.48 -22.55 -15.74
N SER A 683 -30.78 -21.65 -16.67
CA SER A 683 -31.22 -21.98 -18.03
C SER A 683 -30.17 -22.81 -18.77
N VAL A 684 -28.92 -22.34 -18.88
CA VAL A 684 -27.86 -23.11 -19.53
C VAL A 684 -27.54 -24.37 -18.74
N GLN A 685 -27.55 -24.31 -17.40
CA GLN A 685 -27.27 -25.48 -16.56
C GLN A 685 -28.24 -26.63 -16.79
N ASP A 686 -29.55 -26.36 -16.78
CA ASP A 686 -30.58 -27.38 -17.04
C ASP A 686 -30.43 -27.99 -18.43
N PHE A 687 -30.14 -27.15 -19.43
CA PHE A 687 -29.89 -27.60 -20.80
C PHE A 687 -28.66 -28.51 -20.88
N MET A 688 -27.56 -28.15 -20.22
CA MET A 688 -26.33 -28.95 -20.20
C MET A 688 -26.54 -30.28 -19.46
N GLN A 689 -27.28 -30.28 -18.35
CA GLN A 689 -27.63 -31.49 -17.59
C GLN A 689 -28.48 -32.47 -18.41
N GLN A 690 -29.44 -31.99 -19.19
CA GLN A 690 -30.22 -32.82 -20.12
C GLN A 690 -29.35 -33.56 -21.14
N HIS A 691 -28.17 -33.01 -21.47
CA HIS A 691 -27.21 -33.60 -22.41
C HIS A 691 -26.07 -34.36 -21.71
N GLY A 692 -26.19 -34.61 -20.39
CA GLY A 692 -25.28 -35.43 -19.60
C GLY A 692 -24.06 -34.70 -19.05
N TYR A 693 -24.05 -33.36 -19.04
CA TYR A 693 -22.98 -32.56 -18.44
C TYR A 693 -23.30 -32.17 -17.00
N THR A 694 -22.28 -32.19 -16.15
CA THR A 694 -22.34 -31.72 -14.76
C THR A 694 -21.58 -30.42 -14.61
N GLN A 695 -22.22 -29.41 -14.01
CA GLN A 695 -21.58 -28.14 -13.69
C GLN A 695 -20.75 -28.30 -12.41
N LEU A 696 -19.50 -27.83 -12.42
CA LEU A 696 -18.58 -28.00 -11.29
C LEU A 696 -18.30 -26.73 -10.44
N VAL A 697 -18.49 -25.52 -10.97
CA VAL A 697 -18.21 -24.26 -10.26
C VAL A 697 -19.37 -23.87 -9.35
N LYS A 698 -19.16 -23.87 -8.02
CA LYS A 698 -20.23 -23.58 -7.04
C LYS A 698 -20.11 -22.21 -6.36
N GLN A 699 -18.98 -21.53 -6.55
CA GLN A 699 -18.65 -20.27 -5.88
C GLN A 699 -18.68 -19.12 -6.87
N ALA A 700 -18.83 -17.89 -6.40
CA ALA A 700 -18.80 -16.72 -7.26
C ALA A 700 -17.46 -16.56 -8.00
N THR A 701 -17.52 -16.08 -9.24
CA THR A 701 -16.38 -15.94 -10.14
C THR A 701 -16.01 -14.48 -10.42
N THR A 702 -16.79 -13.51 -9.96
CA THR A 702 -16.55 -12.07 -10.20
C THR A 702 -16.39 -11.24 -8.92
N GLU A 703 -15.93 -10.00 -9.04
CA GLU A 703 -15.86 -9.04 -7.91
C GLU A 703 -17.23 -8.79 -7.24
N LYS A 704 -18.34 -8.84 -8.00
CA LYS A 704 -19.72 -8.63 -7.50
C LYS A 704 -20.41 -9.90 -7.02
N ALA A 705 -19.64 -10.94 -6.71
CA ALA A 705 -20.17 -12.22 -6.26
C ALA A 705 -21.16 -12.91 -7.23
N THR A 706 -21.02 -12.69 -8.56
CA THR A 706 -21.82 -13.41 -9.57
C THR A 706 -21.12 -14.69 -10.03
N LEU A 707 -21.89 -15.69 -10.46
CA LEU A 707 -21.39 -16.95 -11.03
C LEU A 707 -21.76 -17.03 -12.51
N ILE A 708 -20.94 -16.41 -13.36
CA ILE A 708 -21.15 -16.33 -14.82
C ILE A 708 -20.12 -17.13 -15.63
N ASP A 709 -19.00 -17.49 -15.01
CA ASP A 709 -18.00 -18.38 -15.59
C ASP A 709 -18.32 -19.83 -15.23
N HIS A 710 -18.69 -20.65 -16.21
CA HIS A 710 -19.17 -22.02 -15.98
C HIS A 710 -18.17 -23.05 -16.48
N ILE A 711 -18.15 -24.21 -15.83
CA ILE A 711 -17.40 -25.39 -16.26
C ILE A 711 -18.33 -26.60 -16.20
N TYR A 712 -18.55 -27.22 -17.36
CA TYR A 712 -19.41 -28.37 -17.56
C TYR A 712 -18.57 -29.57 -17.99
N VAL A 713 -18.73 -30.69 -17.31
CA VAL A 713 -18.00 -31.93 -17.59
C VAL A 713 -18.96 -33.07 -17.87
N LYS A 714 -18.75 -33.77 -18.97
CA LYS A 714 -19.43 -35.02 -19.32
C LYS A 714 -18.37 -36.10 -19.36
N ASP A 715 -18.35 -36.88 -18.28
CA ASP A 715 -17.29 -37.84 -18.03
C ASP A 715 -17.71 -39.27 -18.39
N ASN A 716 -16.74 -40.04 -18.87
CA ASN A 716 -16.84 -41.46 -19.16
C ASN A 716 -15.66 -42.24 -18.52
N THR A 717 -14.85 -41.61 -17.66
CA THR A 717 -13.58 -42.14 -17.09
C THR A 717 -13.31 -41.71 -15.63
N ALA A 718 -12.23 -42.23 -15.01
CA ALA A 718 -11.92 -42.20 -13.57
C ALA A 718 -11.17 -40.94 -13.05
N HIS A 719 -11.29 -39.79 -13.72
CA HIS A 719 -10.54 -38.59 -13.34
C HIS A 719 -11.28 -37.76 -12.29
N LYS A 720 -10.57 -37.31 -11.24
CA LYS A 720 -11.12 -36.36 -10.27
C LYS A 720 -10.73 -34.95 -10.70
N ILE A 721 -11.72 -34.06 -10.80
CA ILE A 721 -11.51 -32.64 -11.12
C ILE A 721 -11.77 -31.80 -9.86
N ASP A 722 -10.82 -30.96 -9.48
CA ASP A 722 -10.96 -29.97 -8.43
C ASP A 722 -10.96 -28.55 -9.02
N ILE A 723 -11.75 -27.66 -8.41
CA ILE A 723 -11.91 -26.28 -8.88
C ILE A 723 -11.55 -25.32 -7.76
N GLN A 724 -10.66 -24.38 -8.08
CA GLN A 724 -10.24 -23.32 -7.17
C GLN A 724 -10.39 -21.96 -7.85
N ILE A 725 -10.81 -20.96 -7.10
CA ILE A 725 -10.95 -19.59 -7.59
C ILE A 725 -9.70 -18.80 -7.20
N MET A 726 -8.93 -18.38 -8.20
CA MET A 726 -7.74 -17.56 -8.05
C MET A 726 -8.06 -16.10 -8.34
N GLN A 727 -7.98 -15.26 -7.32
CA GLN A 727 -8.21 -13.82 -7.47
C GLN A 727 -7.15 -13.12 -8.31
N THR A 728 -7.58 -12.16 -9.11
CA THR A 728 -6.75 -11.28 -9.96
C THR A 728 -7.14 -9.82 -9.69
N TYR A 729 -6.21 -8.88 -9.81
CA TYR A 729 -6.50 -7.45 -9.54
C TYR A 729 -6.84 -6.65 -10.79
N PHE A 730 -6.58 -7.24 -11.96
CA PHE A 730 -6.61 -6.55 -13.25
C PHE A 730 -7.81 -6.95 -14.13
N SER A 731 -8.62 -7.91 -13.69
CA SER A 731 -9.88 -8.30 -14.32
C SER A 731 -11.01 -8.24 -13.29
N PHE A 732 -12.22 -7.96 -13.77
CA PHE A 732 -13.44 -8.09 -12.99
C PHE A 732 -13.73 -9.56 -12.62
N HIS A 733 -13.25 -10.50 -13.43
CA HIS A 733 -13.37 -11.92 -13.21
C HIS A 733 -12.16 -12.46 -12.46
N ASN A 734 -12.39 -13.41 -11.58
CA ASN A 734 -11.35 -14.23 -11.00
C ASN A 734 -10.96 -15.33 -12.00
N CYS A 735 -9.70 -15.75 -11.97
CA CYS A 735 -9.25 -16.88 -12.76
C CYS A 735 -9.72 -18.18 -12.09
N ILE A 736 -10.34 -19.07 -12.84
CA ILE A 736 -10.69 -20.41 -12.37
C ILE A 736 -9.53 -21.35 -12.64
N VAL A 737 -9.05 -22.03 -11.61
CA VAL A 737 -8.02 -23.06 -11.67
C VAL A 737 -8.70 -24.42 -11.63
N ILE A 738 -8.40 -25.24 -12.62
CA ILE A 738 -8.97 -26.58 -12.82
C ILE A 738 -7.82 -27.57 -12.70
N ASP A 739 -7.81 -28.31 -11.60
CA ASP A 739 -6.81 -29.35 -11.34
C ASP A 739 -7.40 -30.71 -11.66
N VAL A 740 -6.75 -31.45 -12.56
CA VAL A 740 -7.17 -32.79 -12.98
C VAL A 740 -6.23 -33.83 -12.37
N PHE A 741 -6.81 -34.79 -11.66
CA PHE A 741 -6.11 -35.91 -11.01
C PHE A 741 -6.41 -37.22 -11.72
N GLN A 742 -5.39 -38.08 -11.83
CA GLN A 742 -5.51 -39.47 -12.27
C GLN A 742 -5.95 -40.40 -11.15
#